data_AF-A0A9P0NZB1-F1
#
_entry.id   AF-A0A9P0NZB1-F1
#
_cell.length_a   1.000
_cell.length_b   1.000
_cell.length_c   1.000
_cell.angle_alpha   90.00
_cell.angle_beta   90.00
_cell.angle_gamma   90.00
#
_symmetry.space_group_name_H-M   'P 1'
#
loop_
_entity.id
_entity.type
_entity.pdbx_description
1 polymer ?
#
loop_
_entity_poly.entity_id
_entity_poly.type
_entity_poly.pdbx_seq_one_letter_code
_entity_poly.pdbx_strand_id
1 'polypeptide(L)'
;MLTLFNRFRSEAAVVVYLQKAKNAKRVYASVLGAKTNTDGNKEQGITFPSGGMQNKLIREVYEEIGLKPQEVSYVEAHGTGTKVGDPQEVNSIADFFCKDRKDPLLIGSVKSNMGHSEPASGLCSVAKLVIAMEAGMIPQNLHFKSPNKDIPALNDGRLKVVAKNEPWNGGIVAINSFGFGGANAHIVLKSNPKPKTTWPAGSTPRVVGVSGRTEEAVNNFLDKVAKHKDDEEFLALVDEVHSRNIPGHAFRGYTVLKDQPVKEVSQVPGDKRPIAFIFSGMGSQWPGMAKDLMKVEAFKTSLNRCSNALKPHGINLEDILINGTETTFDNVLNSFVSIAAMQVCLTDILSTLAIEPDYIVGHSVGEVGCAYADGTLTAEQAVLAAYSRGRAILESKLAPGAMAAVGLSWEEVKKRCPPEIVAACHNSEDSVTISGPPAAIEKFVAQLQAENIFAKGVKSSGTAFHSKYIADAGPKLRKSLDDIIPNPKPRSPRWISSSIPESGWGTPLAQQSSPAYHVNNLLSPVLFHEALQHVPDNAIAIEIAPTGLLQAILKRALGPKATNISLVKRGHADNVEFLLSAIGKIYNAGAQPKFGALYHPVSFPVGKGTPMLNSMIEWDHSIEWSVANFSGKGSRSGELVVEVDLSKEGDKYLSGHAIDGRVLFPATGYLTLVWKSFAKLRNEDFEQLPVILEDVQFHRATIMPKEGTVKFLINIFEGSGEFELCEGGSVAVTGKIRVPEDVTKESLTLDKPQVPTEKDVLSLTAPDIYKELRLRGYDYEGMKFI
;
A
#
# COMPACT_ATOMS: atom_id res chain seq x y z
N MET A 1 20.05 -19.67 37.44
CA MET A 1 20.90 -19.19 36.32
C MET A 1 21.92 -20.31 36.11
N LEU A 2 22.20 -20.81 34.91
CA LEU A 2 22.85 -20.02 33.86
C LEU A 2 24.07 -19.23 34.39
N THR A 3 24.82 -19.82 35.33
CA THR A 3 25.97 -19.17 35.98
C THR A 3 27.08 -18.88 34.97
N LEU A 4 27.21 -17.62 34.60
CA LEU A 4 28.46 -16.86 34.40
C LEU A 4 28.05 -15.41 34.08
N PHE A 5 28.25 -14.50 35.06
CA PHE A 5 28.06 -13.03 35.03
C PHE A 5 26.66 -12.45 35.34
N ASN A 6 26.69 -11.33 36.09
CA ASN A 6 25.56 -10.44 36.35
C ASN A 6 24.84 -10.03 35.05
N ARG A 7 23.53 -9.75 35.14
CA ARG A 7 22.62 -9.32 34.06
C ARG A 7 23.31 -8.63 32.87
N PHE A 8 23.30 -9.26 31.69
CA PHE A 8 23.62 -8.57 30.43
C PHE A 8 22.41 -7.76 29.98
N ARG A 9 22.55 -6.43 29.89
CA ARG A 9 21.51 -5.55 29.36
C ARG A 9 21.40 -5.73 27.85
N SER A 10 20.21 -5.58 27.32
CA SER A 10 19.96 -5.53 25.89
C SER A 10 18.88 -4.50 25.57
N GLU A 11 18.68 -4.23 24.28
CA GLU A 11 17.67 -3.29 23.79
C GLU A 11 16.64 -4.06 22.97
N ALA A 12 15.37 -3.64 23.06
CA ALA A 12 14.30 -4.18 22.24
C ALA A 12 13.13 -3.19 22.13
N ALA A 13 12.58 -3.05 20.93
CA ALA A 13 11.28 -2.44 20.70
C ALA A 13 10.30 -3.57 20.32
N VAL A 14 9.30 -3.81 21.16
CA VAL A 14 8.32 -4.88 20.95
C VAL A 14 6.91 -4.30 21.08
N VAL A 15 6.08 -4.57 20.07
CA VAL A 15 4.68 -4.16 20.06
C VAL A 15 3.83 -5.41 19.87
N VAL A 16 2.79 -5.52 20.70
CA VAL A 16 1.75 -6.54 20.57
C VAL A 16 0.40 -5.84 20.42
N TYR A 17 -0.44 -6.34 19.52
CA TYR A 17 -1.77 -5.80 19.31
C TYR A 17 -2.80 -6.71 19.98
N LEU A 18 -3.45 -6.20 21.02
CA LEU A 18 -4.52 -6.91 21.72
C LEU A 18 -5.88 -6.52 21.13
N GLN A 19 -6.72 -7.51 20.89
CA GLN A 19 -8.06 -7.31 20.35
C GLN A 19 -9.03 -8.32 20.96
N LYS A 20 -10.32 -7.95 21.03
CA LYS A 20 -11.39 -8.90 21.35
C LYS A 20 -11.39 -10.04 20.30
N ALA A 21 -11.37 -11.29 20.74
CA ALA A 21 -11.26 -12.47 19.88
C ALA A 21 -12.26 -12.48 18.72
N LYS A 22 -13.50 -12.06 18.97
CA LYS A 22 -14.57 -11.98 17.95
C LYS A 22 -14.28 -11.05 16.77
N ASN A 23 -13.31 -10.15 16.89
CA ASN A 23 -12.93 -9.20 15.83
C ASN A 23 -11.57 -9.54 15.20
N ALA A 24 -10.87 -10.57 15.70
CA ALA A 24 -9.50 -10.85 15.30
C ALA A 24 -9.48 -11.81 14.10
N LYS A 25 -8.80 -11.41 13.02
CA LYS A 25 -8.56 -12.28 11.85
C LYS A 25 -7.44 -13.30 12.10
N ARG A 26 -6.57 -13.00 13.06
CA ARG A 26 -5.53 -13.90 13.55
C ARG A 26 -5.50 -13.83 15.06
N VAL A 27 -5.38 -14.98 15.70
CA VAL A 27 -5.13 -15.12 17.13
C VAL A 27 -3.89 -15.99 17.28
N TYR A 28 -2.85 -15.46 17.90
CA TYR A 28 -1.68 -16.25 18.29
C TYR A 28 -1.94 -16.96 19.64
N ALA A 29 -2.39 -16.18 20.62
CA ALA A 29 -2.76 -16.64 21.94
C ALA A 29 -3.85 -15.75 22.54
N SER A 30 -4.62 -16.32 23.47
CA SER A 30 -5.60 -15.62 24.30
C SER A 30 -5.01 -15.34 25.67
N VAL A 31 -5.22 -14.12 26.19
CA VAL A 31 -4.91 -13.78 27.58
C VAL A 31 -5.99 -14.38 28.47
N LEU A 32 -5.62 -15.30 29.36
CA LEU A 32 -6.55 -15.88 30.33
C LEU A 32 -6.62 -15.05 31.62
N GLY A 33 -5.47 -14.55 32.08
CA GLY A 33 -5.35 -13.74 33.29
C GLY A 33 -4.06 -12.94 33.30
N ALA A 34 -4.09 -11.77 33.94
CA ALA A 34 -2.94 -10.90 34.08
C ALA A 34 -3.10 -10.07 35.36
N LYS A 35 -2.08 -10.04 36.21
CA LYS A 35 -2.11 -9.23 37.44
C LYS A 35 -0.72 -8.72 37.77
N THR A 36 -0.69 -7.67 38.60
CA THR A 36 0.53 -7.11 39.17
C THR A 36 0.41 -7.01 40.69
N ASN A 37 1.54 -7.06 41.39
CA ASN A 37 1.63 -6.70 42.80
C ASN A 37 2.99 -6.06 43.09
N THR A 38 3.30 -5.82 44.38
CA THR A 38 4.57 -5.23 44.79
C THR A 38 5.13 -5.94 46.01
N ASP A 39 6.45 -6.10 46.05
CA ASP A 39 7.19 -6.79 47.11
C ASP A 39 7.02 -6.18 48.51
N GLY A 40 6.68 -4.89 48.60
CA GLY A 40 6.56 -4.16 49.86
C GLY A 40 7.93 -3.88 50.52
N ASN A 41 7.91 -3.67 51.83
CA ASN A 41 9.13 -3.42 52.62
C ASN A 41 9.88 -4.72 52.90
N LYS A 42 11.17 -4.76 52.58
CA LYS A 42 12.05 -5.93 52.70
C LYS A 42 13.27 -5.55 53.51
N GLU A 43 13.59 -6.32 54.55
CA GLU A 43 14.76 -6.07 55.42
C GLU A 43 16.08 -6.08 54.64
N GLN A 44 16.16 -6.84 53.55
CA GLN A 44 17.34 -7.00 52.69
C GLN A 44 17.51 -5.84 51.69
N GLY A 45 16.60 -4.86 51.69
CA GLY A 45 16.65 -3.69 50.81
C GLY A 45 15.79 -3.79 49.55
N ILE A 46 15.66 -2.67 48.84
CA ILE A 46 14.75 -2.49 47.71
C ILE A 46 15.01 -3.46 46.55
N THR A 47 16.27 -3.78 46.27
CA THR A 47 16.69 -4.61 45.13
C THR A 47 16.54 -6.11 45.38
N PHE A 48 16.24 -6.53 46.61
CA PHE A 48 16.06 -7.95 46.94
C PHE A 48 14.69 -8.42 46.44
N PRO A 49 14.56 -9.51 45.65
CA PRO A 49 13.25 -9.98 45.20
C PRO A 49 12.54 -10.79 46.29
N SER A 50 11.23 -10.55 46.49
CA SER A 50 10.43 -11.32 47.46
C SER A 50 9.72 -12.51 46.82
N GLY A 51 10.27 -13.72 46.98
CA GLY A 51 9.64 -14.96 46.49
C GLY A 51 8.22 -15.16 47.04
N GLY A 52 7.99 -14.85 48.32
CA GLY A 52 6.65 -14.93 48.92
C GLY A 52 5.61 -14.05 48.24
N MET A 53 5.97 -12.81 47.87
CA MET A 53 5.07 -11.91 47.14
C MET A 53 4.87 -12.33 45.68
N GLN A 54 5.90 -12.88 45.05
CA GLN A 54 5.78 -13.47 43.70
C GLN A 54 4.85 -14.69 43.71
N ASN A 55 4.97 -15.58 44.70
CA ASN A 55 4.07 -16.73 44.86
C ASN A 55 2.63 -16.29 45.13
N LYS A 56 2.43 -15.27 45.99
CA LYS A 56 1.12 -14.67 46.23
C LYS A 56 0.48 -14.13 44.94
N LEU A 57 1.25 -13.41 44.12
CA LEU A 57 0.78 -12.93 42.81
C LEU A 57 0.30 -14.08 41.93
N ILE A 58 1.11 -15.15 41.82
CA ILE A 58 0.77 -16.32 41.02
C ILE A 58 -0.53 -16.94 41.54
N ARG A 59 -0.67 -17.19 42.84
CA ARG A 59 -1.91 -17.76 43.42
C ARG A 59 -3.14 -16.95 43.09
N GLU A 60 -3.07 -15.63 43.31
CA GLU A 60 -4.21 -14.73 43.08
C GLU A 60 -4.68 -14.76 41.62
N VAL A 61 -3.75 -14.82 40.64
CA VAL A 61 -4.13 -14.91 39.22
C VAL A 61 -4.90 -16.19 38.94
N TYR A 62 -4.44 -17.33 39.46
CA TYR A 62 -5.05 -18.64 39.18
C TYR A 62 -6.37 -18.84 39.91
N GLU A 63 -6.50 -18.30 41.12
CA GLU A 63 -7.76 -18.23 41.86
C GLU A 63 -8.80 -17.40 41.10
N GLU A 64 -8.40 -16.25 40.53
CA GLU A 64 -9.28 -15.35 39.79
C GLU A 64 -9.78 -15.97 38.47
N ILE A 65 -8.90 -16.64 37.72
CA ILE A 65 -9.27 -17.26 36.43
C ILE A 65 -9.83 -18.69 36.56
N GLY A 66 -9.82 -19.27 37.76
CA GLY A 66 -10.31 -20.63 38.04
C GLY A 66 -9.52 -21.74 37.34
N LEU A 67 -8.22 -21.56 37.12
CA LEU A 67 -7.37 -22.51 36.38
C LEU A 67 -6.51 -23.35 37.34
N LYS A 68 -6.34 -24.65 37.06
CA LYS A 68 -5.46 -25.51 37.88
C LYS A 68 -3.99 -25.34 37.48
N PRO A 69 -3.04 -25.34 38.43
CA PRO A 69 -1.61 -25.20 38.13
C PRO A 69 -1.07 -26.30 37.19
N GLN A 70 -1.64 -27.51 37.25
CA GLN A 70 -1.22 -28.65 36.44
C GLN A 70 -1.56 -28.49 34.95
N GLU A 71 -2.48 -27.58 34.59
CA GLU A 71 -2.85 -27.31 33.18
C GLU A 71 -1.80 -26.46 32.45
N VAL A 72 -0.87 -25.85 33.19
CA VAL A 72 0.23 -25.06 32.62
C VAL A 72 1.30 -25.99 32.10
N SER A 73 1.62 -25.87 30.81
CA SER A 73 2.61 -26.70 30.13
C SER A 73 4.02 -26.10 30.15
N TYR A 74 4.13 -24.77 30.26
CA TYR A 74 5.40 -24.06 30.26
C TYR A 74 5.36 -22.80 31.11
N VAL A 75 6.43 -22.51 31.85
CA VAL A 75 6.63 -21.23 32.53
C VAL A 75 7.85 -20.51 31.93
N GLU A 76 7.59 -19.32 31.40
CA GLU A 76 8.60 -18.36 30.98
C GLU A 76 8.96 -17.49 32.18
N ALA A 77 10.05 -17.85 32.85
CA ALA A 77 10.53 -17.16 34.03
C ALA A 77 11.11 -15.79 33.69
N HIS A 78 11.14 -14.90 34.68
CA HIS A 78 11.90 -13.67 34.61
C HIS A 78 13.39 -14.00 34.39
N GLY A 79 13.97 -14.90 35.20
CA GLY A 79 15.24 -15.58 34.92
C GLY A 79 16.39 -14.62 34.61
N THR A 80 16.74 -13.77 35.57
CA THR A 80 17.69 -12.65 35.36
C THR A 80 19.14 -13.05 35.14
N GLY A 81 19.57 -14.26 35.45
CA GLY A 81 19.50 -14.85 36.77
C GLY A 81 20.57 -14.46 37.78
N THR A 82 20.26 -13.41 38.52
CA THR A 82 21.04 -13.09 39.71
C THR A 82 21.15 -14.28 40.66
N LYS A 83 22.28 -14.36 41.39
CA LYS A 83 22.55 -15.45 42.36
C LYS A 83 21.43 -15.57 43.42
N VAL A 84 20.79 -14.46 43.75
CA VAL A 84 19.71 -14.38 44.74
C VAL A 84 18.33 -14.48 44.09
N GLY A 85 18.08 -13.79 42.98
CA GLY A 85 16.74 -13.69 42.42
C GLY A 85 16.24 -14.95 41.74
N ASP A 86 17.10 -15.70 41.07
CA ASP A 86 16.68 -16.96 40.45
C ASP A 86 16.21 -18.01 41.48
N PRO A 87 16.91 -18.22 42.61
CA PRO A 87 16.37 -19.04 43.68
C PRO A 87 15.01 -18.57 44.21
N GLN A 88 14.85 -17.26 44.45
CA GLN A 88 13.58 -16.72 44.96
C GLN A 88 12.42 -16.96 44.00
N GLU A 89 12.61 -16.67 42.71
CA GLU A 89 11.58 -16.85 41.69
C GLU A 89 11.26 -18.33 41.45
N VAL A 90 12.28 -19.16 41.19
CA VAL A 90 12.05 -20.52 40.70
C VAL A 90 11.54 -21.44 41.81
N ASN A 91 11.96 -21.23 43.06
CA ASN A 91 11.36 -21.94 44.19
C ASN A 91 9.88 -21.55 44.35
N SER A 92 9.54 -20.26 44.18
CA SER A 92 8.14 -19.81 44.20
C SER A 92 7.28 -20.43 43.09
N ILE A 93 7.86 -20.62 41.89
CA ILE A 93 7.21 -21.35 40.78
C ILE A 93 7.00 -22.82 41.18
N ALA A 94 8.03 -23.50 41.69
CA ALA A 94 7.95 -24.91 42.06
C ALA A 94 6.91 -25.17 43.14
N ASP A 95 6.84 -24.31 44.15
CA ASP A 95 5.91 -24.44 45.29
C ASP A 95 4.44 -24.35 44.87
N PHE A 96 4.15 -23.65 43.78
CA PHE A 96 2.79 -23.52 43.25
C PHE A 96 2.49 -24.56 42.16
N PHE A 97 3.33 -24.66 41.13
CA PHE A 97 3.03 -25.43 39.92
C PHE A 97 3.40 -26.90 39.99
N CYS A 98 4.38 -27.28 40.81
CA CYS A 98 4.87 -28.66 40.87
C CYS A 98 4.17 -29.49 41.94
N LYS A 99 3.30 -28.89 42.76
CA LYS A 99 2.51 -29.63 43.75
C LYS A 99 1.55 -30.60 43.04
N ASP A 100 1.61 -31.87 43.44
CA ASP A 100 0.80 -32.97 42.91
C ASP A 100 0.92 -33.19 41.39
N ARG A 101 2.00 -32.68 40.78
CA ARG A 101 2.25 -32.81 39.34
C ARG A 101 2.97 -34.13 39.02
N LYS A 102 2.51 -34.84 37.98
CA LYS A 102 3.10 -36.11 37.55
C LYS A 102 4.29 -35.93 36.59
N ASP A 103 4.17 -35.00 35.65
CA ASP A 103 5.20 -34.71 34.66
C ASP A 103 5.98 -33.45 35.04
N PRO A 104 7.29 -33.38 34.76
CA PRO A 104 8.08 -32.18 35.00
C PRO A 104 7.46 -30.95 34.34
N LEU A 105 7.40 -29.82 35.06
CA LEU A 105 7.01 -28.55 34.44
C LEU A 105 8.20 -28.01 33.64
N LEU A 106 7.96 -27.70 32.36
CA LEU A 106 8.96 -27.10 31.50
C LEU A 106 9.16 -25.62 31.87
N ILE A 107 10.42 -25.18 31.93
CA ILE A 107 10.80 -23.80 32.29
C ILE A 107 11.92 -23.27 31.39
N GLY A 108 11.94 -21.95 31.18
CA GLY A 108 13.07 -21.25 30.56
C GLY A 108 12.92 -19.73 30.62
N SER A 109 13.83 -19.01 29.96
CA SER A 109 13.83 -17.55 29.87
C SER A 109 14.49 -17.08 28.57
N VAL A 110 13.80 -16.20 27.83
CA VAL A 110 14.31 -15.53 26.62
C VAL A 110 15.57 -14.72 26.90
N LYS A 111 15.77 -14.27 28.15
CA LYS A 111 16.93 -13.45 28.53
C LYS A 111 18.25 -14.19 28.40
N SER A 112 18.22 -15.52 28.41
CA SER A 112 19.38 -16.35 28.09
C SER A 112 19.81 -16.26 26.62
N ASN A 113 18.88 -15.93 25.71
CA ASN A 113 19.14 -15.84 24.28
C ASN A 113 19.50 -14.42 23.84
N MET A 114 18.88 -13.40 24.44
CA MET A 114 18.98 -12.02 23.95
C MET A 114 19.43 -10.99 25.00
N GLY A 115 19.79 -11.42 26.20
CA GLY A 115 20.00 -10.51 27.33
C GLY A 115 18.70 -9.94 27.90
N HIS A 116 18.82 -9.05 28.87
CA HIS A 116 17.70 -8.45 29.57
C HIS A 116 17.37 -7.06 29.02
N SER A 117 16.27 -6.98 28.27
CA SER A 117 15.73 -5.74 27.66
C SER A 117 14.93 -4.84 28.62
N GLU A 118 15.31 -4.86 29.90
CA GLU A 118 14.73 -4.05 30.97
C GLU A 118 13.18 -3.92 30.92
N PRO A 119 12.54 -2.77 30.64
CA PRO A 119 11.08 -2.68 30.65
C PRO A 119 10.42 -3.45 29.51
N ALA A 120 11.13 -3.71 28.40
CA ALA A 120 10.60 -4.49 27.27
C ALA A 120 10.63 -6.01 27.54
N SER A 121 11.27 -6.45 28.62
CA SER A 121 11.55 -7.88 28.84
C SER A 121 10.32 -8.77 28.93
N GLY A 122 9.23 -8.30 29.55
CA GLY A 122 7.97 -9.06 29.59
C GLY A 122 7.38 -9.28 28.19
N LEU A 123 7.43 -8.27 27.31
CA LEU A 123 6.94 -8.39 25.94
C LEU A 123 7.88 -9.23 25.05
N CYS A 124 9.19 -9.21 25.28
CA CYS A 124 10.11 -10.14 24.64
C CYS A 124 9.76 -11.61 24.98
N SER A 125 9.40 -11.87 26.25
CA SER A 125 8.93 -13.19 26.69
C SER A 125 7.61 -13.59 26.01
N VAL A 126 6.65 -12.67 25.87
CA VAL A 126 5.42 -12.89 25.09
C VAL A 126 5.74 -13.21 23.63
N ALA A 127 6.63 -12.44 23.00
CA ALA A 127 7.02 -12.65 21.60
C ALA A 127 7.68 -14.02 21.39
N LYS A 128 8.61 -14.43 22.26
CA LYS A 128 9.20 -15.78 22.24
C LYS A 128 8.11 -16.85 22.27
N LEU A 129 7.15 -16.75 23.19
CA LEU A 129 6.12 -17.78 23.33
C LEU A 129 5.15 -17.80 22.16
N VAL A 130 4.75 -16.65 21.62
CA VAL A 130 3.92 -16.59 20.41
C VAL A 130 4.65 -17.23 19.23
N ILE A 131 5.93 -16.94 19.02
CA ILE A 131 6.74 -17.55 17.96
C ILE A 131 6.86 -19.06 18.17
N ALA A 132 7.13 -19.49 19.40
CA ALA A 132 7.23 -20.90 19.76
C ALA A 132 5.92 -21.67 19.55
N MET A 133 4.78 -21.05 19.89
CA MET A 133 3.44 -21.61 19.70
C MET A 133 3.15 -21.84 18.22
N GLU A 134 3.49 -20.88 17.35
CA GLU A 134 3.26 -20.97 15.90
C GLU A 134 4.23 -21.92 15.21
N ALA A 135 5.51 -21.94 15.61
CA ALA A 135 6.52 -22.83 15.06
C ALA A 135 6.39 -24.28 15.57
N GLY A 136 5.57 -24.52 16.60
CA GLY A 136 5.38 -25.83 17.20
C GLY A 136 6.61 -26.33 17.96
N MET A 137 7.42 -25.41 18.51
CA MET A 137 8.71 -25.74 19.13
C MET A 137 9.09 -24.70 20.17
N ILE A 138 9.47 -25.13 21.37
CA ILE A 138 10.07 -24.25 22.38
C ILE A 138 11.57 -24.13 22.08
N PRO A 139 12.09 -22.92 21.85
CA PRO A 139 13.51 -22.74 21.57
C PRO A 139 14.35 -23.02 22.82
N GLN A 140 15.54 -23.57 22.60
CA GLN A 140 16.47 -23.90 23.68
C GLN A 140 16.85 -22.67 24.53
N ASN A 141 16.97 -22.91 25.82
CA ASN A 141 17.49 -21.97 26.79
C ASN A 141 19.02 -22.08 26.82
N LEU A 142 19.71 -21.07 26.26
CA LEU A 142 21.17 -21.07 26.11
C LEU A 142 21.89 -21.00 27.45
N HIS A 143 23.16 -21.43 27.49
CA HIS A 143 24.10 -21.41 28.63
C HIS A 143 23.76 -22.30 29.84
N PHE A 144 22.72 -23.16 29.75
CA PHE A 144 22.36 -24.06 30.85
C PHE A 144 23.29 -25.29 30.87
N LYS A 145 24.27 -25.29 31.78
CA LYS A 145 25.26 -26.37 31.92
C LYS A 145 24.97 -27.30 33.10
N SER A 146 24.80 -26.72 34.29
CA SER A 146 24.50 -27.44 35.52
C SER A 146 23.35 -26.76 36.28
N PRO A 147 22.45 -27.53 36.92
CA PRO A 147 21.39 -26.99 37.76
C PRO A 147 21.96 -26.18 38.95
N ASN A 148 21.26 -25.11 39.34
CA ASN A 148 21.61 -24.36 40.54
C ASN A 148 21.25 -25.19 41.79
N LYS A 149 22.18 -25.33 42.74
CA LYS A 149 21.98 -26.10 43.98
C LYS A 149 20.95 -25.46 44.93
N ASP A 150 20.78 -24.14 44.84
CA ASP A 150 19.80 -23.39 45.63
C ASP A 150 18.36 -23.51 45.09
N ILE A 151 18.16 -24.31 44.03
CA ILE A 151 16.87 -24.61 43.42
C ILE A 151 16.67 -26.14 43.40
N PRO A 152 16.14 -26.74 44.47
CA PRO A 152 15.99 -28.20 44.57
C PRO A 152 15.19 -28.81 43.43
N ALA A 153 14.12 -28.12 42.98
CA ALA A 153 13.23 -28.58 41.92
C ALA A 153 13.90 -28.84 40.55
N LEU A 154 15.07 -28.22 40.30
CA LEU A 154 15.86 -28.48 39.09
C LEU A 154 16.76 -29.71 39.22
N ASN A 155 17.06 -30.13 40.45
CA ASN A 155 17.92 -31.27 40.74
C ASN A 155 17.08 -32.54 40.99
N ASP A 156 15.88 -32.40 41.55
CA ASP A 156 14.95 -33.51 41.82
C ASP A 156 14.03 -33.86 40.63
N GLY A 157 14.07 -33.07 39.56
CA GLY A 157 13.35 -33.33 38.30
C GLY A 157 11.93 -32.78 38.23
N ARG A 158 11.41 -32.10 39.26
CA ARG A 158 10.08 -31.46 39.21
C ARG A 158 9.99 -30.34 38.17
N LEU A 159 11.10 -29.65 37.92
CA LEU A 159 11.26 -28.64 36.88
C LEU A 159 12.29 -29.12 35.85
N LYS A 160 11.94 -29.00 34.56
CA LYS A 160 12.84 -29.33 33.45
C LYS A 160 13.14 -28.06 32.64
N VAL A 161 14.39 -27.60 32.68
CA VAL A 161 14.85 -26.53 31.79
C VAL A 161 14.86 -27.03 30.35
N VAL A 162 14.29 -26.26 29.43
CA VAL A 162 14.32 -26.56 28.00
C VAL A 162 15.73 -26.31 27.46
N ALA A 163 16.63 -27.28 27.63
CA ALA A 163 18.06 -27.17 27.29
C ALA A 163 18.37 -27.41 25.80
N LYS A 164 17.43 -28.00 25.08
CA LYS A 164 17.45 -28.23 23.63
C LYS A 164 16.12 -27.79 23.05
N ASN A 165 16.04 -27.63 21.73
CA ASN A 165 14.76 -27.35 21.08
C ASN A 165 13.79 -28.51 21.33
N GLU A 166 12.64 -28.22 21.94
CA GLU A 166 11.64 -29.23 22.31
C GLU A 166 10.38 -29.06 21.45
N PRO A 167 9.90 -30.10 20.73
CA PRO A 167 8.63 -30.06 20.02
C PRO A 167 7.48 -29.68 20.96
N TRP A 168 6.55 -28.86 20.48
CA TRP A 168 5.53 -28.30 21.34
C TRP A 168 4.19 -28.07 20.63
N ASN A 169 3.13 -28.64 21.18
CA ASN A 169 1.78 -28.49 20.65
C ASN A 169 1.09 -27.21 21.14
N GLY A 170 1.74 -26.40 21.99
CA GLY A 170 1.14 -25.25 22.64
C GLY A 170 0.51 -25.62 23.99
N GLY A 171 -0.58 -24.95 24.33
CA GLY A 171 -1.28 -25.11 25.60
C GLY A 171 -1.29 -23.81 26.40
N ILE A 172 -1.41 -23.94 27.71
CA ILE A 172 -1.42 -22.81 28.64
C ILE A 172 -0.01 -22.56 29.16
N VAL A 173 0.42 -21.32 29.09
CA VAL A 173 1.75 -20.87 29.55
C VAL A 173 1.62 -19.73 30.53
N ALA A 174 2.59 -19.65 31.44
CA ALA A 174 2.70 -18.56 32.39
C ALA A 174 3.96 -17.74 32.08
N ILE A 175 3.89 -16.42 32.27
CA ILE A 175 4.99 -15.48 31.99
C ILE A 175 5.21 -14.59 33.21
N ASN A 176 6.44 -14.50 33.67
CA ASN A 176 6.87 -13.61 34.75
C ASN A 176 7.65 -12.40 34.23
N SER A 177 7.40 -11.23 34.83
CA SER A 177 8.22 -10.04 34.64
C SER A 177 8.31 -9.23 35.93
N PHE A 178 9.50 -9.16 36.51
CA PHE A 178 9.73 -8.55 37.81
C PHE A 178 10.71 -7.37 37.69
N GLY A 179 10.27 -6.18 38.10
CA GLY A 179 11.09 -4.99 38.15
C GLY A 179 12.01 -4.99 39.37
N PHE A 180 13.21 -4.45 39.25
CA PHE A 180 14.20 -4.44 40.33
C PHE A 180 13.72 -3.72 41.61
N GLY A 181 12.78 -2.77 41.47
CA GLY A 181 12.12 -2.09 42.60
C GLY A 181 11.08 -2.93 43.34
N GLY A 182 10.84 -4.17 42.90
CA GLY A 182 9.86 -5.08 43.50
C GLY A 182 8.45 -5.01 42.89
N ALA A 183 8.27 -4.37 41.73
CA ALA A 183 7.00 -4.40 41.00
C ALA A 183 6.92 -5.68 40.16
N ASN A 184 5.97 -6.55 40.45
CA ASN A 184 5.85 -7.86 39.82
C ASN A 184 4.66 -7.93 38.88
N ALA A 185 4.81 -8.63 37.76
CA ALA A 185 3.73 -8.93 36.83
C ALA A 185 3.72 -10.43 36.49
N HIS A 186 2.52 -10.99 36.37
CA HIS A 186 2.28 -12.37 35.97
C HIS A 186 1.15 -12.42 34.94
N ILE A 187 1.37 -13.12 33.82
CA ILE A 187 0.40 -13.29 32.74
C ILE A 187 0.27 -14.76 32.39
N VAL A 188 -0.97 -15.19 32.15
CA VAL A 188 -1.31 -16.53 31.66
C VAL A 188 -1.85 -16.42 30.24
N LEU A 189 -1.22 -17.11 29.29
CA LEU A 189 -1.65 -17.17 27.89
C LEU A 189 -2.07 -18.58 27.51
N LYS A 190 -3.02 -18.69 26.58
CA LYS A 190 -3.44 -19.96 25.96
C LYS A 190 -3.24 -19.89 24.45
N SER A 191 -2.50 -20.84 23.88
CA SER A 191 -2.29 -20.92 22.43
C SER A 191 -3.61 -21.05 21.66
N ASN A 192 -3.66 -20.52 20.43
CA ASN A 192 -4.77 -20.74 19.52
C ASN A 192 -5.01 -22.24 19.28
N PRO A 193 -6.21 -22.78 19.61
CA PRO A 193 -6.50 -24.20 19.45
C PRO A 193 -6.90 -24.57 18.01
N LYS A 194 -7.17 -23.59 17.13
CA LYS A 194 -7.68 -23.86 15.78
C LYS A 194 -6.57 -24.50 14.93
N PRO A 195 -6.75 -25.75 14.45
CA PRO A 195 -5.82 -26.37 13.51
C PRO A 195 -5.94 -25.69 12.14
N LYS A 196 -4.88 -25.78 11.34
CA LYS A 196 -4.89 -25.28 9.97
C LYS A 196 -5.86 -26.11 9.11
N THR A 197 -6.72 -25.45 8.35
CA THR A 197 -7.62 -26.13 7.42
C THR A 197 -6.90 -26.46 6.12
N THR A 198 -7.00 -27.71 5.67
CA THR A 198 -6.55 -28.12 4.33
C THR A 198 -7.68 -27.91 3.33
N TRP A 199 -7.37 -27.28 2.21
CA TRP A 199 -8.33 -27.03 1.13
C TRP A 199 -8.00 -27.92 -0.07
N PRO A 200 -9.01 -28.43 -0.78
CA PRO A 200 -8.76 -29.08 -2.06
C PRO A 200 -8.15 -28.06 -3.02
N ALA A 201 -7.25 -28.52 -3.90
CA ALA A 201 -6.69 -27.67 -4.94
C ALA A 201 -7.83 -27.08 -5.79
N GLY A 202 -7.90 -25.75 -5.85
CA GLY A 202 -8.90 -25.05 -6.66
C GLY A 202 -8.64 -25.23 -8.16
N SER A 203 -9.71 -25.17 -8.96
CA SER A 203 -9.63 -25.18 -10.43
C SER A 203 -9.22 -23.83 -11.03
N THR A 204 -9.32 -22.75 -10.26
CA THR A 204 -9.00 -21.38 -10.68
C THR A 204 -7.70 -20.92 -10.03
N PRO A 205 -6.71 -20.45 -10.80
CA PRO A 205 -5.51 -19.82 -10.26
C PRO A 205 -5.85 -18.64 -9.33
N ARG A 206 -5.00 -18.41 -8.32
CA ARG A 206 -5.24 -17.31 -7.37
C ARG A 206 -4.54 -16.04 -7.80
N VAL A 207 -5.21 -14.90 -7.78
CA VAL A 207 -4.59 -13.57 -7.86
C VAL A 207 -4.47 -12.97 -6.47
N VAL A 208 -3.32 -12.36 -6.17
CA VAL A 208 -3.07 -11.66 -4.90
C VAL A 208 -2.47 -10.30 -5.21
N GLY A 209 -3.01 -9.25 -4.60
CA GLY A 209 -2.47 -7.89 -4.67
C GLY A 209 -1.87 -7.45 -3.33
N VAL A 210 -0.73 -6.79 -3.38
CA VAL A 210 -0.05 -6.21 -2.20
C VAL A 210 0.43 -4.79 -2.49
N SER A 211 0.74 -4.05 -1.44
CA SER A 211 1.24 -2.67 -1.53
C SER A 211 2.34 -2.42 -0.52
N GLY A 212 3.21 -1.46 -0.81
CA GLY A 212 4.35 -1.11 0.03
C GLY A 212 4.87 0.29 -0.25
N ARG A 213 5.88 0.72 0.53
CA ARG A 213 6.50 2.04 0.38
C ARG A 213 7.50 2.12 -0.76
N THR A 214 8.10 0.99 -1.12
CA THR A 214 9.09 0.87 -2.21
C THR A 214 8.70 -0.26 -3.16
N GLU A 215 9.20 -0.19 -4.39
CA GLU A 215 9.04 -1.26 -5.38
C GLU A 215 9.67 -2.57 -4.91
N GLU A 216 10.84 -2.50 -4.27
CA GLU A 216 11.55 -3.67 -3.72
C GLU A 216 10.73 -4.37 -2.63
N ALA A 217 10.16 -3.62 -1.69
CA ALA A 217 9.32 -4.17 -0.62
C ALA A 217 8.12 -4.94 -1.18
N VAL A 218 7.48 -4.42 -2.23
CA VAL A 218 6.36 -5.09 -2.92
C VAL A 218 6.83 -6.36 -3.61
N ASN A 219 7.95 -6.32 -4.32
CA ASN A 219 8.52 -7.50 -4.98
C ASN A 219 8.86 -8.61 -3.98
N ASN A 220 9.55 -8.27 -2.89
CA ASN A 220 9.93 -9.21 -1.84
C ASN A 220 8.71 -9.80 -1.14
N PHE A 221 7.65 -9.00 -0.93
CA PHE A 221 6.38 -9.50 -0.39
C PHE A 221 5.73 -10.50 -1.36
N LEU A 222 5.62 -10.17 -2.64
CA LEU A 222 5.03 -11.07 -3.65
C LEU A 222 5.80 -12.38 -3.79
N ASP A 223 7.12 -12.36 -3.66
CA ASP A 223 7.95 -13.57 -3.69
C ASP A 223 7.70 -14.44 -2.44
N LYS A 224 7.49 -13.83 -1.27
CA LYS A 224 7.05 -14.54 -0.05
C LYS A 224 5.63 -15.12 -0.23
N VAL A 225 4.73 -14.40 -0.90
CA VAL A 225 3.38 -14.89 -1.24
C VAL A 225 3.45 -16.11 -2.15
N ALA A 226 4.28 -16.07 -3.20
CA ALA A 226 4.47 -17.20 -4.10
C ALA A 226 5.01 -18.46 -3.40
N LYS A 227 5.87 -18.31 -2.38
CA LYS A 227 6.35 -19.42 -1.54
C LYS A 227 5.26 -20.07 -0.69
N HIS A 228 4.18 -19.36 -0.42
CA HIS A 228 3.03 -19.81 0.36
C HIS A 228 1.75 -19.92 -0.48
N LYS A 229 1.89 -20.20 -1.79
CA LYS A 229 0.77 -20.24 -2.75
C LYS A 229 -0.35 -21.25 -2.43
N ASP A 230 -0.05 -22.27 -1.65
CA ASP A 230 -0.99 -23.33 -1.27
C ASP A 230 -1.62 -23.11 0.12
N ASP A 231 -1.32 -21.98 0.78
CA ASP A 231 -1.82 -21.64 2.10
C ASP A 231 -2.98 -20.63 2.02
N GLU A 232 -4.19 -21.15 1.79
CA GLU A 232 -5.41 -20.35 1.65
C GLU A 232 -5.69 -19.41 2.82
N GLU A 233 -5.38 -19.81 4.06
CA GLU A 233 -5.58 -18.94 5.23
C GLU A 233 -4.59 -17.78 5.26
N PHE A 234 -3.35 -18.01 4.83
CA PHE A 234 -2.35 -16.95 4.65
C PHE A 234 -2.77 -15.98 3.54
N LEU A 235 -3.17 -16.50 2.38
CA LEU A 235 -3.57 -15.69 1.24
C LEU A 235 -4.81 -14.85 1.56
N ALA A 236 -5.78 -15.42 2.29
CA ALA A 236 -6.94 -14.66 2.79
C ALA A 236 -6.54 -13.55 3.76
N LEU A 237 -5.53 -13.74 4.61
CA LEU A 237 -5.02 -12.65 5.46
C LEU A 237 -4.35 -11.54 4.66
N VAL A 238 -3.57 -11.90 3.65
CA VAL A 238 -2.94 -10.92 2.75
C VAL A 238 -4.00 -10.11 2.01
N ASP A 239 -5.01 -10.79 1.45
CA ASP A 239 -6.15 -10.14 0.80
C ASP A 239 -6.87 -9.20 1.78
N GLU A 240 -7.10 -9.62 3.02
CA GLU A 240 -7.78 -8.80 4.02
C GLU A 240 -6.96 -7.57 4.45
N VAL A 241 -5.64 -7.67 4.54
CA VAL A 241 -4.75 -6.54 4.83
C VAL A 241 -4.75 -5.54 3.68
N HIS A 242 -4.70 -6.03 2.44
CA HIS A 242 -4.60 -5.20 1.23
C HIS A 242 -5.95 -4.91 0.56
N SER A 243 -7.07 -5.31 1.16
CA SER A 243 -8.44 -4.99 0.74
C SER A 243 -8.79 -3.50 0.85
N ARG A 244 -7.92 -2.72 1.50
CA ARG A 244 -8.05 -1.28 1.68
C ARG A 244 -6.76 -0.59 1.27
N ASN A 245 -6.89 0.65 0.81
CA ASN A 245 -5.72 1.46 0.54
C ASN A 245 -4.97 1.77 1.84
N ILE A 246 -3.67 1.52 1.87
CA ILE A 246 -2.83 1.80 3.04
C ILE A 246 -2.12 3.15 2.79
N PRO A 247 -2.34 4.17 3.64
CA PRO A 247 -1.72 5.47 3.47
C PRO A 247 -0.19 5.41 3.44
N GLY A 248 0.41 6.12 2.48
CA GLY A 248 1.87 6.17 2.30
C GLY A 248 2.48 4.98 1.55
N HIS A 249 1.68 4.02 1.10
CA HIS A 249 2.13 3.00 0.14
C HIS A 249 2.11 3.59 -1.28
N ALA A 250 3.29 3.95 -1.79
CA ALA A 250 3.45 4.52 -3.12
C ALA A 250 3.49 3.45 -4.23
N PHE A 251 3.66 2.17 -3.88
CA PHE A 251 3.76 1.07 -4.84
C PHE A 251 2.70 0.00 -4.58
N ARG A 252 2.18 -0.56 -5.66
CA ARG A 252 1.30 -1.73 -5.68
C ARG A 252 1.85 -2.77 -6.64
N GLY A 253 1.59 -4.02 -6.33
CA GLY A 253 1.87 -5.11 -7.23
C GLY A 253 0.90 -6.25 -7.05
N TYR A 254 0.80 -7.08 -8.08
CA TYR A 254 0.01 -8.29 -8.03
C TYR A 254 0.81 -9.49 -8.55
N THR A 255 0.36 -10.67 -8.16
CA THR A 255 0.82 -11.94 -8.73
C THR A 255 -0.35 -12.85 -9.04
N VAL A 256 -0.32 -13.53 -10.19
CA VAL A 256 -1.20 -14.66 -10.50
C VAL A 256 -0.44 -15.94 -10.19
N LEU A 257 -0.87 -16.63 -9.14
CA LEU A 257 -0.27 -17.85 -8.62
C LEU A 257 -0.57 -19.04 -9.53
N LYS A 258 0.45 -19.44 -10.28
CA LYS A 258 0.51 -20.66 -11.11
C LYS A 258 1.94 -21.20 -11.08
N ASP A 259 2.25 -22.23 -11.87
CA ASP A 259 3.61 -22.81 -11.92
C ASP A 259 4.68 -21.79 -12.33
N GLN A 260 4.36 -20.91 -13.29
CA GLN A 260 5.16 -19.75 -13.65
C GLN A 260 4.41 -18.47 -13.31
N PRO A 261 4.61 -17.84 -12.15
CA PRO A 261 3.78 -16.71 -11.72
C PRO A 261 3.87 -15.53 -12.70
N VAL A 262 2.73 -14.89 -12.97
CA VAL A 262 2.70 -13.58 -13.66
C VAL A 262 2.74 -12.51 -12.59
N LYS A 263 3.78 -11.68 -12.58
CA LYS A 263 4.01 -10.63 -11.58
C LYS A 263 4.15 -9.27 -12.27
N GLU A 264 3.50 -8.25 -11.71
CA GLU A 264 3.65 -6.86 -12.15
C GLU A 264 3.59 -5.91 -10.95
N VAL A 265 4.56 -4.99 -10.87
CA VAL A 265 4.66 -3.96 -9.83
C VAL A 265 4.68 -2.59 -10.51
N SER A 266 3.99 -1.62 -9.92
CA SER A 266 3.92 -0.27 -10.44
C SER A 266 3.75 0.75 -9.32
N GLN A 267 4.18 1.98 -9.60
CA GLN A 267 3.87 3.11 -8.74
C GLN A 267 2.38 3.46 -8.86
N VAL A 268 1.74 3.70 -7.74
CA VAL A 268 0.33 4.07 -7.69
C VAL A 268 0.20 5.57 -7.98
N PRO A 269 -0.70 5.97 -8.89
CA PRO A 269 -1.07 7.37 -9.04
C PRO A 269 -1.65 7.91 -7.73
N GLY A 270 -1.22 9.11 -7.29
CA GLY A 270 -1.65 9.69 -6.01
C GLY A 270 -3.13 10.09 -5.96
N ASP A 271 -3.77 10.29 -7.12
CA ASP A 271 -5.14 10.75 -7.24
C ASP A 271 -6.16 9.60 -7.26
N LYS A 272 -7.38 9.87 -6.79
CA LYS A 272 -8.51 8.95 -6.99
C LYS A 272 -8.86 8.92 -8.48
N ARG A 273 -8.87 7.73 -9.06
CA ARG A 273 -9.17 7.52 -10.48
C ARG A 273 -10.57 6.93 -10.66
N PRO A 274 -11.42 7.54 -11.50
CA PRO A 274 -12.76 7.02 -11.74
C PRO A 274 -12.70 5.73 -12.57
N ILE A 275 -13.66 4.85 -12.36
CA ILE A 275 -13.78 3.58 -13.09
C ILE A 275 -14.82 3.73 -14.19
N ALA A 276 -14.41 3.47 -15.44
CA ALA A 276 -15.29 3.51 -16.60
C ALA A 276 -15.49 2.11 -17.17
N PHE A 277 -16.73 1.64 -17.23
CA PHE A 277 -17.08 0.39 -17.90
C PHE A 277 -17.42 0.67 -19.36
N ILE A 278 -16.67 0.05 -20.26
CA ILE A 278 -16.83 0.21 -21.71
C ILE A 278 -17.33 -1.11 -22.30
N PHE A 279 -18.52 -1.10 -22.89
CA PHE A 279 -19.14 -2.29 -23.47
C PHE A 279 -19.01 -2.30 -24.98
N SER A 280 -18.15 -3.17 -25.53
CA SER A 280 -17.93 -3.27 -26.97
C SER A 280 -19.08 -3.99 -27.69
N GLY A 281 -19.28 -3.62 -28.95
CA GLY A 281 -20.36 -4.17 -29.77
C GLY A 281 -19.96 -5.37 -30.63
N MET A 282 -20.66 -5.50 -31.76
CA MET A 282 -20.46 -6.56 -32.74
C MET A 282 -19.02 -6.61 -33.28
N GLY A 283 -18.54 -7.81 -33.54
CA GLY A 283 -17.18 -8.10 -34.00
C GLY A 283 -16.26 -8.57 -32.87
N SER A 284 -16.69 -8.45 -31.61
CA SER A 284 -15.96 -8.94 -30.45
C SER A 284 -16.08 -10.45 -30.26
N GLN A 285 -17.17 -11.09 -30.67
CA GLN A 285 -17.44 -12.53 -30.52
C GLN A 285 -16.41 -13.42 -31.25
N TRP A 286 -16.14 -14.62 -30.73
CA TRP A 286 -15.26 -15.61 -31.35
C TRP A 286 -15.47 -17.04 -30.80
N PRO A 287 -15.11 -18.09 -31.57
CA PRO A 287 -15.21 -19.50 -31.16
C PRO A 287 -14.48 -19.82 -29.85
N GLY A 288 -15.18 -20.38 -28.85
CA GLY A 288 -14.57 -20.80 -27.59
C GLY A 288 -14.35 -19.66 -26.58
N MET A 289 -14.98 -18.50 -26.77
CA MET A 289 -14.77 -17.30 -25.93
C MET A 289 -15.06 -17.48 -24.43
N ALA A 290 -15.85 -18.49 -24.04
CA ALA A 290 -16.16 -18.79 -22.66
C ALA A 290 -15.39 -19.99 -22.09
N LYS A 291 -14.67 -20.75 -22.93
CA LYS A 291 -14.15 -22.08 -22.60
C LYS A 291 -13.30 -22.11 -21.33
N ASP A 292 -12.32 -21.22 -21.23
CA ASP A 292 -11.42 -21.18 -20.07
C ASP A 292 -12.14 -20.60 -18.84
N LEU A 293 -12.97 -19.58 -19.05
CA LEU A 293 -13.64 -18.83 -17.99
C LEU A 293 -14.65 -19.67 -17.20
N MET A 294 -15.11 -20.80 -17.75
CA MET A 294 -15.94 -21.78 -17.02
C MET A 294 -15.26 -22.37 -15.79
N LYS A 295 -13.93 -22.22 -15.62
CA LYS A 295 -13.22 -22.59 -14.40
C LYS A 295 -13.56 -21.66 -13.22
N VAL A 296 -13.98 -20.42 -13.50
CA VAL A 296 -14.33 -19.40 -12.51
C VAL A 296 -15.80 -19.54 -12.11
N GLU A 297 -16.06 -19.86 -10.84
CA GLU A 297 -17.41 -20.20 -10.36
C GLU A 297 -18.43 -19.06 -10.54
N ALA A 298 -18.01 -17.80 -10.31
CA ALA A 298 -18.85 -16.63 -10.54
C ALA A 298 -19.28 -16.49 -12.01
N PHE A 299 -18.36 -16.73 -12.95
CA PHE A 299 -18.65 -16.72 -14.38
C PHE A 299 -19.62 -17.84 -14.75
N LYS A 300 -19.33 -19.07 -14.31
CA LYS A 300 -20.17 -20.25 -14.56
C LYS A 300 -21.59 -20.07 -14.04
N THR A 301 -21.74 -19.54 -12.82
CA THR A 301 -23.05 -19.28 -12.21
C THR A 301 -23.85 -18.28 -13.03
N SER A 302 -23.21 -17.19 -13.46
CA SER A 302 -23.81 -16.16 -14.32
C SER A 302 -24.20 -16.71 -15.69
N LEU A 303 -23.33 -17.51 -16.32
CA LEU A 303 -23.62 -18.10 -17.62
C LEU A 303 -24.79 -19.08 -17.55
N ASN A 304 -24.88 -19.89 -16.51
CA ASN A 304 -26.00 -20.81 -16.29
C ASN A 304 -27.33 -20.04 -16.20
N ARG A 305 -27.35 -18.87 -15.54
CA ARG A 305 -28.52 -18.01 -15.46
C ARG A 305 -28.94 -17.48 -16.84
N CYS A 306 -27.98 -17.00 -17.63
CA CYS A 306 -28.19 -16.58 -19.03
C CYS A 306 -28.69 -17.74 -19.92
N SER A 307 -28.07 -18.91 -19.80
CA SER A 307 -28.41 -20.14 -20.54
C SER A 307 -29.84 -20.58 -20.25
N ASN A 308 -30.25 -20.57 -18.97
CA ASN A 308 -31.61 -20.92 -18.56
C ASN A 308 -32.67 -19.98 -19.12
N ALA A 309 -32.39 -18.68 -19.24
CA ALA A 309 -33.33 -17.72 -19.84
C ALA A 309 -33.54 -17.96 -21.34
N LEU A 310 -32.51 -18.44 -22.04
CA LEU A 310 -32.55 -18.67 -23.50
C LEU A 310 -33.02 -20.07 -23.90
N LYS A 311 -32.96 -21.05 -22.98
CA LYS A 311 -33.37 -22.44 -23.20
C LYS A 311 -34.81 -22.61 -23.71
N PRO A 312 -35.84 -21.88 -23.21
CA PRO A 312 -37.21 -21.96 -23.74
C PRO A 312 -37.33 -21.51 -25.21
N HIS A 313 -36.34 -20.78 -25.72
CA HIS A 313 -36.29 -20.29 -27.09
C HIS A 313 -35.45 -21.17 -28.02
N GLY A 314 -35.05 -22.37 -27.57
CA GLY A 314 -34.29 -23.34 -28.36
C GLY A 314 -32.82 -22.98 -28.55
N ILE A 315 -32.29 -22.05 -27.75
CA ILE A 315 -30.89 -21.61 -27.84
C ILE A 315 -30.06 -22.35 -26.79
N ASN A 316 -29.08 -23.13 -27.26
CA ASN A 316 -28.06 -23.74 -26.41
C ASN A 316 -26.85 -22.79 -26.31
N LEU A 317 -26.92 -21.84 -25.38
CA LEU A 317 -25.91 -20.79 -25.24
C LEU A 317 -24.51 -21.35 -24.93
N GLU A 318 -24.41 -22.32 -24.02
CA GLU A 318 -23.13 -22.92 -23.65
C GLU A 318 -22.43 -23.56 -24.85
N ASP A 319 -23.17 -24.30 -25.67
CA ASP A 319 -22.62 -24.92 -26.88
C ASP A 319 -22.12 -23.87 -27.88
N ILE A 320 -22.88 -22.78 -28.08
CA ILE A 320 -22.47 -21.65 -28.95
C ILE A 320 -21.15 -21.03 -28.45
N LEU A 321 -21.02 -20.80 -27.14
CA LEU A 321 -19.87 -20.10 -26.57
C LEU A 321 -18.62 -20.97 -26.43
N ILE A 322 -18.80 -22.28 -26.19
CA ILE A 322 -17.70 -23.21 -25.88
C ILE A 322 -17.28 -24.02 -27.12
N ASN A 323 -18.25 -24.54 -27.87
CA ASN A 323 -18.04 -25.45 -29.00
C ASN A 323 -18.32 -24.82 -30.37
N GLY A 324 -18.75 -23.55 -30.40
CA GLY A 324 -18.99 -22.83 -31.65
C GLY A 324 -17.76 -22.81 -32.57
N THR A 325 -18.00 -22.64 -33.87
CA THR A 325 -16.99 -22.48 -34.92
C THR A 325 -17.08 -21.07 -35.52
N GLU A 326 -16.19 -20.71 -36.43
CA GLU A 326 -16.26 -19.40 -37.11
C GLU A 326 -17.63 -19.18 -37.78
N THR A 327 -18.20 -20.22 -38.41
CA THR A 327 -19.49 -20.14 -39.08
C THR A 327 -20.68 -20.05 -38.13
N THR A 328 -20.51 -20.47 -36.86
CA THR A 328 -21.54 -20.28 -35.82
C THR A 328 -21.92 -18.80 -35.68
N PHE A 329 -20.97 -17.89 -35.87
CA PHE A 329 -21.17 -16.44 -35.72
C PHE A 329 -21.56 -15.73 -37.01
N ASP A 330 -21.66 -16.43 -38.14
CA ASP A 330 -22.31 -15.88 -39.35
C ASP A 330 -23.79 -15.59 -39.06
N ASN A 331 -24.41 -16.35 -38.17
CA ASN A 331 -25.73 -16.06 -37.63
C ASN A 331 -25.67 -14.87 -36.64
N VAL A 332 -26.30 -13.76 -37.04
CA VAL A 332 -26.40 -12.53 -36.23
C VAL A 332 -26.99 -12.77 -34.84
N LEU A 333 -27.94 -13.70 -34.70
CA LEU A 333 -28.58 -14.01 -33.43
C LEU A 333 -27.56 -14.59 -32.45
N ASN A 334 -26.75 -15.56 -32.91
CA ASN A 334 -25.69 -16.17 -32.11
C ASN A 334 -24.68 -15.12 -31.65
N SER A 335 -24.32 -14.18 -32.54
CA SER A 335 -23.41 -13.08 -32.21
C SER A 335 -23.98 -12.18 -31.11
N PHE A 336 -25.24 -11.73 -31.21
CA PHE A 336 -25.83 -10.86 -30.19
C PHE A 336 -25.99 -11.54 -28.83
N VAL A 337 -26.54 -12.76 -28.77
CA VAL A 337 -26.71 -13.45 -27.48
C VAL A 337 -25.38 -13.76 -26.82
N SER A 338 -24.34 -14.07 -27.62
CA SER A 338 -23.02 -14.37 -27.10
C SER A 338 -22.34 -13.14 -26.50
N ILE A 339 -22.41 -12.00 -27.19
CA ILE A 339 -21.85 -10.73 -26.69
C ILE A 339 -22.54 -10.34 -25.38
N ALA A 340 -23.88 -10.32 -25.37
CA ALA A 340 -24.64 -9.94 -24.19
C ALA A 340 -24.37 -10.88 -23.00
N ALA A 341 -24.35 -12.20 -23.23
CA ALA A 341 -24.05 -13.16 -22.17
C ALA A 341 -22.64 -12.99 -21.59
N MET A 342 -21.63 -12.83 -22.44
CA MET A 342 -20.25 -12.57 -22.00
C MET A 342 -20.16 -11.26 -21.21
N GLN A 343 -20.85 -10.21 -21.65
CA GLN A 343 -20.86 -8.92 -20.95
C GLN A 343 -21.52 -9.00 -19.58
N VAL A 344 -22.64 -9.72 -19.46
CA VAL A 344 -23.31 -10.01 -18.18
C VAL A 344 -22.36 -10.77 -17.25
N CYS A 345 -21.75 -11.86 -17.72
CA CYS A 345 -20.87 -12.70 -16.90
C CYS A 345 -19.62 -11.94 -16.42
N LEU A 346 -19.00 -11.15 -17.29
CA LEU A 346 -17.84 -10.33 -16.93
C LEU A 346 -18.20 -9.20 -15.96
N THR A 347 -19.37 -8.59 -16.12
CA THR A 347 -19.90 -7.58 -15.18
C THR A 347 -20.13 -8.20 -13.80
N ASP A 348 -20.62 -9.43 -13.73
CA ASP A 348 -20.82 -10.15 -12.46
C ASP A 348 -19.50 -10.48 -11.75
N ILE A 349 -18.43 -10.80 -12.49
CA ILE A 349 -17.09 -10.96 -11.90
C ILE A 349 -16.63 -9.65 -11.27
N LEU A 350 -16.74 -8.53 -11.99
CA LEU A 350 -16.35 -7.22 -11.47
C LEU A 350 -17.17 -6.85 -10.23
N SER A 351 -18.48 -7.09 -10.27
CA SER A 351 -19.39 -6.86 -9.14
C SER A 351 -19.05 -7.74 -7.92
N THR A 352 -18.70 -9.01 -8.16
CA THR A 352 -18.25 -9.94 -7.10
C THR A 352 -16.99 -9.43 -6.41
N LEU A 353 -16.09 -8.82 -7.17
CA LEU A 353 -14.88 -8.17 -6.66
C LEU A 353 -15.14 -6.78 -6.05
N ALA A 354 -16.39 -6.32 -6.01
CA ALA A 354 -16.78 -4.96 -5.60
C ALA A 354 -16.11 -3.84 -6.43
N ILE A 355 -15.88 -4.11 -7.72
CA ILE A 355 -15.48 -3.10 -8.71
C ILE A 355 -16.76 -2.54 -9.32
N GLU A 356 -17.08 -1.28 -8.99
CA GLU A 356 -18.27 -0.58 -9.45
C GLU A 356 -17.89 0.55 -10.43
N PRO A 357 -18.70 0.82 -11.47
CA PRO A 357 -18.43 1.90 -12.40
C PRO A 357 -18.89 3.26 -11.85
N ASP A 358 -18.06 4.28 -12.07
CA ASP A 358 -18.44 5.69 -12.03
C ASP A 358 -19.05 6.13 -13.37
N TYR A 359 -18.60 5.53 -14.48
CA TYR A 359 -19.07 5.80 -15.84
C TYR A 359 -19.39 4.50 -16.58
N ILE A 360 -20.44 4.49 -17.39
CA ILE A 360 -20.85 3.36 -18.23
C ILE A 360 -21.06 3.89 -19.65
N VAL A 361 -20.33 3.33 -20.61
CA VAL A 361 -20.43 3.69 -22.03
C VAL A 361 -20.54 2.42 -22.87
N GLY A 362 -21.51 2.39 -23.78
CA GLY A 362 -21.71 1.25 -24.68
C GLY A 362 -21.44 1.61 -26.13
N HIS A 363 -20.99 0.63 -26.91
CA HIS A 363 -20.87 0.74 -28.36
C HIS A 363 -21.90 -0.18 -29.01
N SER A 364 -22.88 0.39 -29.73
CA SER A 364 -23.90 -0.40 -30.44
C SER A 364 -24.65 -1.34 -29.48
N VAL A 365 -24.71 -2.64 -29.79
CA VAL A 365 -25.30 -3.70 -28.95
C VAL A 365 -24.69 -3.78 -27.54
N GLY A 366 -23.50 -3.23 -27.32
CA GLY A 366 -22.91 -3.10 -25.99
C GLY A 366 -23.78 -2.31 -25.01
N GLU A 367 -24.68 -1.44 -25.48
CA GLU A 367 -25.65 -0.74 -24.60
C GLU A 367 -26.64 -1.69 -23.90
N VAL A 368 -26.81 -2.92 -24.40
CA VAL A 368 -27.56 -3.96 -23.67
C VAL A 368 -26.80 -4.38 -22.40
N GLY A 369 -25.47 -4.51 -22.49
CA GLY A 369 -24.59 -4.73 -21.34
C GLY A 369 -24.55 -3.52 -20.39
N CYS A 370 -24.55 -2.30 -20.92
CA CYS A 370 -24.68 -1.08 -20.11
C CYS A 370 -25.97 -1.08 -19.28
N ALA A 371 -27.09 -1.46 -19.89
CA ALA A 371 -28.36 -1.50 -19.20
C ALA A 371 -28.37 -2.50 -18.04
N TYR A 372 -27.64 -3.61 -18.17
CA TYR A 372 -27.39 -4.56 -17.07
C TYR A 372 -26.51 -3.94 -15.97
N ALA A 373 -25.35 -3.38 -16.33
CA ALA A 373 -24.42 -2.77 -15.38
C ALA A 373 -25.00 -1.55 -14.64
N ASP A 374 -25.92 -0.81 -15.26
CA ASP A 374 -26.65 0.29 -14.64
C ASP A 374 -27.79 -0.19 -13.71
N GLY A 375 -28.11 -1.49 -13.72
CA GLY A 375 -29.19 -2.09 -12.92
C GLY A 375 -30.59 -1.93 -13.52
N THR A 376 -30.68 -1.43 -14.75
CA THR A 376 -31.96 -1.19 -15.44
C THR A 376 -32.56 -2.45 -16.05
N LEU A 377 -31.73 -3.42 -16.43
CA LEU A 377 -32.14 -4.76 -16.87
C LEU A 377 -31.60 -5.83 -15.91
N THR A 378 -32.33 -6.93 -15.76
CA THR A 378 -31.78 -8.16 -15.19
C THR A 378 -30.91 -8.91 -16.21
N ALA A 379 -30.14 -9.90 -15.77
CA ALA A 379 -29.35 -10.75 -16.66
C ALA A 379 -30.22 -11.43 -17.72
N GLU A 380 -31.39 -11.95 -17.32
CA GLU A 380 -32.37 -12.59 -18.21
C GLU A 380 -32.91 -11.59 -19.23
N GLN A 381 -33.30 -10.39 -18.79
CA GLN A 381 -33.79 -9.35 -19.69
C GLN A 381 -32.72 -8.92 -20.70
N ALA A 382 -31.46 -8.80 -20.27
CA ALA A 382 -30.36 -8.42 -21.15
C ALA A 382 -30.13 -9.47 -22.26
N VAL A 383 -30.04 -10.75 -21.92
CA VAL A 383 -29.84 -11.80 -22.94
C VAL A 383 -31.06 -12.02 -23.82
N LEU A 384 -32.27 -11.87 -23.27
CA LEU A 384 -33.52 -11.94 -24.04
C LEU A 384 -33.66 -10.72 -24.97
N ALA A 385 -33.28 -9.53 -24.53
CA ALA A 385 -33.25 -8.35 -25.40
C ALA A 385 -32.28 -8.55 -26.56
N ALA A 386 -31.07 -9.06 -26.31
CA ALA A 386 -30.11 -9.39 -27.35
C ALA A 386 -30.62 -10.47 -28.32
N TYR A 387 -31.29 -11.49 -27.77
CA TYR A 387 -31.96 -12.54 -28.55
C TYR A 387 -33.06 -11.96 -29.47
N SER A 388 -33.94 -11.13 -28.93
CA SER A 388 -35.01 -10.46 -29.69
C SER A 388 -34.47 -9.52 -30.75
N ARG A 389 -33.34 -8.83 -30.49
CA ARG A 389 -32.63 -8.03 -31.52
C ARG A 389 -32.20 -8.90 -32.69
N GLY A 390 -31.58 -10.05 -32.43
CA GLY A 390 -31.15 -10.97 -33.48
C GLY A 390 -32.32 -11.57 -34.25
N ARG A 391 -33.35 -12.02 -33.54
CA ARG A 391 -34.56 -12.58 -34.12
C ARG A 391 -35.27 -11.56 -35.02
N ALA A 392 -35.41 -10.30 -34.60
CA ALA A 392 -36.03 -9.25 -35.38
C ALA A 392 -35.30 -8.99 -36.72
N ILE A 393 -33.97 -9.06 -36.74
CA ILE A 393 -33.17 -8.97 -37.97
C ILE A 393 -33.47 -10.15 -38.90
N LEU A 394 -33.38 -11.38 -38.38
CA LEU A 394 -33.60 -12.61 -39.17
C LEU A 394 -35.02 -12.66 -39.76
N GLU A 395 -36.03 -12.33 -38.97
CA GLU A 395 -37.44 -12.35 -39.39
C GLU A 395 -37.78 -11.23 -40.38
N SER A 396 -36.96 -10.18 -40.47
CA SER A 396 -37.19 -9.04 -41.36
C SER A 396 -36.73 -9.25 -42.78
N LYS A 397 -35.99 -10.33 -43.08
CA LYS A 397 -35.55 -10.68 -44.44
C LYS A 397 -35.00 -9.45 -45.19
N LEU A 398 -34.16 -8.70 -44.48
CA LEU A 398 -33.61 -7.44 -44.96
C LEU A 398 -32.76 -7.67 -46.20
N ALA A 399 -32.64 -6.64 -47.05
CA ALA A 399 -31.71 -6.67 -48.16
C ALA A 399 -30.26 -6.85 -47.63
N PRO A 400 -29.37 -7.52 -48.39
CA PRO A 400 -27.96 -7.65 -48.01
C PRO A 400 -27.33 -6.29 -47.73
N GLY A 401 -26.61 -6.19 -46.61
CA GLY A 401 -25.92 -5.01 -46.14
C GLY A 401 -24.46 -5.29 -45.80
N ALA A 402 -23.67 -4.23 -45.71
CA ALA A 402 -22.28 -4.30 -45.29
C ALA A 402 -21.90 -3.06 -44.46
N MET A 403 -20.82 -3.21 -43.69
CA MET A 403 -20.22 -2.13 -42.92
C MET A 403 -18.70 -2.12 -43.10
N ALA A 404 -18.09 -0.95 -43.03
CA ALA A 404 -16.64 -0.79 -43.09
C ALA A 404 -16.17 0.32 -42.13
N ALA A 405 -15.04 0.12 -41.46
CA ALA A 405 -14.36 1.17 -40.71
C ALA A 405 -13.46 1.97 -41.67
N VAL A 406 -13.55 3.30 -41.61
CA VAL A 406 -12.80 4.23 -42.45
C VAL A 406 -12.05 5.26 -41.59
N GLY A 407 -10.84 5.61 -42.01
CA GLY A 407 -9.96 6.59 -41.38
C GLY A 407 -10.28 8.00 -41.84
N LEU A 408 -11.49 8.46 -41.53
CA LEU A 408 -12.01 9.78 -41.88
C LEU A 408 -12.77 10.33 -40.67
N SER A 409 -12.81 11.65 -40.55
CA SER A 409 -13.68 12.32 -39.58
C SER A 409 -15.16 12.20 -39.94
N TRP A 410 -16.04 12.35 -38.96
CA TRP A 410 -17.50 12.31 -39.17
C TRP A 410 -17.99 13.26 -40.26
N GLU A 411 -17.44 14.48 -40.31
CA GLU A 411 -17.80 15.49 -41.29
C GLU A 411 -17.24 15.19 -42.70
N GLU A 412 -16.07 14.58 -42.79
CA GLU A 412 -15.54 14.11 -44.08
C GLU A 412 -16.38 12.97 -44.65
N VAL A 413 -16.80 12.02 -43.81
CA VAL A 413 -17.70 10.93 -44.22
C VAL A 413 -19.01 11.50 -44.77
N LYS A 414 -19.64 12.46 -44.09
CA LYS A 414 -20.87 13.10 -44.59
C LYS A 414 -20.70 13.77 -45.95
N LYS A 415 -19.55 14.41 -46.20
CA LYS A 415 -19.28 15.12 -47.46
C LYS A 415 -18.93 14.17 -48.61
N ARG A 416 -18.29 13.05 -48.31
CA ARG A 416 -17.68 12.17 -49.32
C ARG A 416 -18.49 10.91 -49.61
N CYS A 417 -19.34 10.45 -48.69
CA CYS A 417 -20.09 9.23 -48.88
C CYS A 417 -21.13 9.37 -50.01
N PRO A 418 -21.24 8.35 -50.87
CA PRO A 418 -22.39 8.20 -51.77
C PRO A 418 -23.73 8.23 -51.00
N PRO A 419 -24.85 8.66 -51.61
CA PRO A 419 -26.16 8.73 -50.97
C PRO A 419 -26.69 7.41 -50.39
N GLU A 420 -26.16 6.28 -50.85
CA GLU A 420 -26.51 4.93 -50.38
C GLU A 420 -25.76 4.54 -49.09
N ILE A 421 -24.69 5.25 -48.73
CA ILE A 421 -23.84 4.94 -47.58
C ILE A 421 -24.06 5.99 -46.49
N VAL A 422 -24.25 5.53 -45.25
CA VAL A 422 -24.41 6.42 -44.09
C VAL A 422 -23.25 6.25 -43.11
N ALA A 423 -22.95 7.33 -42.37
CA ALA A 423 -22.11 7.26 -41.19
C ALA A 423 -22.89 6.59 -40.05
N ALA A 424 -22.40 5.46 -39.55
CA ALA A 424 -23.11 4.60 -38.61
C ALA A 424 -22.51 4.61 -37.20
N CYS A 425 -21.19 4.63 -37.06
CA CYS A 425 -20.53 4.71 -35.75
C CYS A 425 -19.41 5.75 -35.77
N HIS A 426 -19.45 6.74 -34.88
CA HIS A 426 -18.37 7.69 -34.65
C HIS A 426 -17.45 7.13 -33.56
N ASN A 427 -16.32 6.52 -33.92
CA ASN A 427 -15.48 5.78 -32.98
C ASN A 427 -14.36 6.65 -32.36
N SER A 428 -13.73 7.51 -33.17
CA SER A 428 -12.77 8.53 -32.75
C SER A 428 -12.83 9.72 -33.73
N GLU A 429 -12.09 10.79 -33.44
CA GLU A 429 -12.00 12.00 -34.29
C GLU A 429 -11.75 11.69 -35.78
N ASP A 430 -11.00 10.62 -36.05
CA ASP A 430 -10.52 10.17 -37.35
C ASP A 430 -10.97 8.74 -37.72
N SER A 431 -11.94 8.16 -37.02
CA SER A 431 -12.39 6.77 -37.25
C SER A 431 -13.90 6.66 -37.20
N VAL A 432 -14.48 6.33 -38.35
CA VAL A 432 -15.93 6.20 -38.51
C VAL A 432 -16.25 4.86 -39.16
N THR A 433 -17.30 4.19 -38.67
CA THR A 433 -17.87 3.03 -39.36
C THR A 433 -18.99 3.49 -40.27
N ILE A 434 -18.88 3.19 -41.56
CA ILE A 434 -19.91 3.43 -42.58
C ILE A 434 -20.76 2.18 -42.79
N SER A 435 -22.01 2.37 -43.21
CA SER A 435 -23.02 1.31 -43.35
C SER A 435 -23.88 1.52 -44.60
N GLY A 436 -24.13 0.47 -45.36
CA GLY A 436 -24.89 0.55 -46.61
C GLY A 436 -24.91 -0.74 -47.43
N PRO A 437 -25.33 -0.69 -48.70
CA PRO A 437 -25.35 -1.85 -49.60
C PRO A 437 -23.94 -2.39 -49.88
N PRO A 438 -23.72 -3.71 -49.98
CA PRO A 438 -22.40 -4.32 -50.15
C PRO A 438 -21.60 -3.75 -51.32
N ALA A 439 -22.19 -3.69 -52.51
CA ALA A 439 -21.50 -3.19 -53.71
C ALA A 439 -21.07 -1.72 -53.57
N ALA A 440 -21.87 -0.89 -52.90
CA ALA A 440 -21.54 0.51 -52.66
C ALA A 440 -20.39 0.64 -51.64
N ILE A 441 -20.44 -0.13 -50.55
CA ILE A 441 -19.39 -0.19 -49.53
C ILE A 441 -18.07 -0.68 -50.15
N GLU A 442 -18.08 -1.77 -50.91
CA GLU A 442 -16.89 -2.32 -51.56
C GLU A 442 -16.23 -1.32 -52.51
N LYS A 443 -17.03 -0.67 -53.36
CA LYS A 443 -16.55 0.36 -54.29
C LYS A 443 -15.92 1.54 -53.54
N PHE A 444 -16.58 2.04 -52.50
CA PHE A 444 -16.09 3.18 -51.74
C PHE A 444 -14.85 2.83 -50.90
N VAL A 445 -14.80 1.63 -50.31
CA VAL A 445 -13.59 1.12 -49.62
C VAL A 445 -12.42 1.05 -50.59
N ALA A 446 -12.60 0.49 -51.79
CA ALA A 446 -11.55 0.41 -52.80
C ALA A 446 -11.07 1.81 -53.23
N GLN A 447 -12.00 2.76 -53.38
CA GLN A 447 -11.66 4.16 -53.66
C GLN A 447 -10.80 4.77 -52.55
N LEU A 448 -11.21 4.66 -51.28
CA LEU A 448 -10.44 5.20 -50.15
C LEU A 448 -9.06 4.55 -50.04
N GLN A 449 -8.96 3.24 -50.25
CA GLN A 449 -7.67 2.54 -50.26
C GLN A 449 -6.76 3.04 -51.38
N ALA A 450 -7.29 3.31 -52.58
CA ALA A 450 -6.53 3.89 -53.69
C ALA A 450 -6.01 5.31 -53.38
N GLU A 451 -6.69 6.03 -52.48
CA GLU A 451 -6.27 7.34 -51.97
C GLU A 451 -5.36 7.25 -50.74
N ASN A 452 -4.90 6.05 -50.35
CA ASN A 452 -4.11 5.77 -49.14
C ASN A 452 -4.82 6.11 -47.82
N ILE A 453 -6.16 6.08 -47.81
CA ILE A 453 -6.98 6.26 -46.61
C ILE A 453 -7.32 4.88 -46.04
N PHE A 454 -7.21 4.73 -44.72
CA PHE A 454 -7.60 3.48 -44.05
C PHE A 454 -9.08 3.17 -44.34
N ALA A 455 -9.35 2.00 -44.91
CA ALA A 455 -10.71 1.50 -45.08
C ALA A 455 -10.70 -0.03 -45.01
N LYS A 456 -11.54 -0.62 -44.14
CA LYS A 456 -11.60 -2.08 -43.95
C LYS A 456 -13.01 -2.55 -43.61
N GLY A 457 -13.48 -3.58 -44.31
CA GLY A 457 -14.76 -4.22 -44.02
C GLY A 457 -14.83 -4.80 -42.60
N VAL A 458 -16.01 -4.71 -41.98
CA VAL A 458 -16.30 -5.24 -40.66
C VAL A 458 -17.29 -6.39 -40.79
N LYS A 459 -17.03 -7.51 -40.10
CA LYS A 459 -17.95 -8.66 -40.05
C LYS A 459 -19.26 -8.23 -39.38
N SER A 460 -20.29 -8.02 -40.20
CA SER A 460 -21.62 -7.50 -39.82
C SER A 460 -22.75 -8.49 -40.14
N SER A 461 -22.41 -9.77 -40.35
CA SER A 461 -23.37 -10.84 -40.71
C SER A 461 -24.28 -10.45 -41.88
N GLY A 462 -23.74 -9.75 -42.88
CA GLY A 462 -24.47 -9.30 -44.06
C GLY A 462 -25.54 -8.23 -43.78
N THR A 463 -25.44 -7.48 -42.68
CA THR A 463 -26.43 -6.48 -42.25
C THR A 463 -25.83 -5.09 -42.15
N ALA A 464 -26.52 -4.07 -42.67
CA ALA A 464 -26.13 -2.67 -42.59
C ALA A 464 -26.70 -2.01 -41.31
N PHE A 465 -26.09 -2.29 -40.15
CA PHE A 465 -26.57 -1.74 -38.86
C PHE A 465 -26.51 -0.21 -38.79
N HIS A 466 -27.34 0.38 -37.91
CA HIS A 466 -27.40 1.83 -37.66
C HIS A 466 -27.67 2.65 -38.92
N SER A 467 -28.57 2.14 -39.76
CA SER A 467 -28.91 2.73 -41.04
C SER A 467 -30.40 2.57 -41.36
N LYS A 468 -30.86 3.27 -42.39
CA LYS A 468 -32.22 3.11 -42.93
C LYS A 468 -32.55 1.68 -43.39
N TYR A 469 -31.54 0.88 -43.73
CA TYR A 469 -31.73 -0.46 -44.30
C TYR A 469 -32.24 -1.51 -43.29
N ILE A 470 -32.20 -1.20 -41.99
CA ILE A 470 -32.66 -2.10 -40.92
C ILE A 470 -33.96 -1.61 -40.25
N ALA A 471 -34.59 -0.55 -40.78
CA ALA A 471 -35.77 0.07 -40.19
C ALA A 471 -36.93 -0.92 -39.95
N ASP A 472 -37.12 -1.88 -40.86
CA ASP A 472 -38.19 -2.89 -40.79
C ASP A 472 -38.04 -3.86 -39.60
N ALA A 473 -36.84 -3.97 -39.01
CA ALA A 473 -36.62 -4.74 -37.80
C ALA A 473 -37.13 -4.01 -36.54
N GLY A 474 -37.27 -2.68 -36.58
CA GLY A 474 -37.66 -1.84 -35.45
C GLY A 474 -39.00 -2.22 -34.82
N PRO A 475 -40.11 -2.29 -35.58
CA PRO A 475 -41.42 -2.67 -35.04
C PRO A 475 -41.45 -4.09 -34.45
N LYS A 476 -40.74 -5.05 -35.06
CA LYS A 476 -40.66 -6.43 -34.57
C LYS A 476 -39.89 -6.52 -33.26
N LEU A 477 -38.76 -5.82 -33.19
CA LEU A 477 -37.98 -5.71 -31.97
C LEU A 477 -38.81 -5.04 -30.86
N ARG A 478 -39.50 -3.94 -31.18
CA ARG A 478 -40.33 -3.22 -30.21
C ARG A 478 -41.34 -4.14 -29.54
N LYS A 479 -42.08 -4.91 -30.35
CA LYS A 479 -43.08 -5.87 -29.87
C LYS A 479 -42.50 -6.85 -28.86
N SER A 480 -41.34 -7.45 -29.16
CA SER A 480 -40.70 -8.38 -28.21
C SER A 480 -40.18 -7.69 -26.96
N LEU A 481 -39.64 -6.48 -27.09
CA LEU A 481 -39.09 -5.76 -25.94
C LEU A 481 -40.16 -5.23 -24.99
N ASP A 482 -41.37 -4.93 -25.48
CA ASP A 482 -42.49 -4.54 -24.61
C ASP A 482 -42.85 -5.67 -23.63
N ASP A 483 -42.73 -6.94 -24.04
CA ASP A 483 -42.93 -8.10 -23.16
C ASP A 483 -41.76 -8.33 -22.20
N ILE A 484 -40.53 -8.08 -22.65
CA ILE A 484 -39.30 -8.31 -21.85
C ILE A 484 -39.09 -7.20 -20.82
N ILE A 485 -39.46 -5.97 -21.15
CA ILE A 485 -39.26 -4.75 -20.35
C ILE A 485 -40.62 -4.06 -20.13
N PRO A 486 -41.56 -4.72 -19.41
CA PRO A 486 -42.91 -4.17 -19.22
C PRO A 486 -42.89 -2.92 -18.33
N ASN A 487 -41.92 -2.82 -17.42
CA ASN A 487 -41.77 -1.71 -16.48
C ASN A 487 -40.35 -1.11 -16.62
N PRO A 488 -40.14 -0.15 -17.53
CA PRO A 488 -38.82 0.40 -17.79
C PRO A 488 -38.32 1.23 -16.60
N LYS A 489 -37.08 0.99 -16.19
CA LYS A 489 -36.41 1.70 -15.09
C LYS A 489 -35.72 2.97 -15.59
N PRO A 490 -35.59 4.01 -14.74
CA PRO A 490 -34.82 5.19 -15.07
C PRO A 490 -33.33 4.83 -15.22
N ARG A 491 -32.67 5.42 -16.21
CA ARG A 491 -31.21 5.31 -16.40
C ARG A 491 -30.50 6.19 -15.38
N SER A 492 -29.40 5.71 -14.80
CA SER A 492 -28.61 6.57 -13.91
C SER A 492 -27.74 7.55 -14.71
N PRO A 493 -27.34 8.69 -14.12
CA PRO A 493 -26.40 9.63 -14.74
C PRO A 493 -25.03 9.03 -15.09
N ARG A 494 -24.67 7.87 -14.51
CA ARG A 494 -23.41 7.17 -14.82
C ARG A 494 -23.42 6.58 -16.23
N TRP A 495 -24.60 6.25 -16.77
CA TRP A 495 -24.71 5.71 -18.12
C TRP A 495 -24.82 6.83 -19.15
N ILE A 496 -23.71 7.05 -19.85
CA ILE A 496 -23.61 7.98 -20.96
C ILE A 496 -24.13 7.29 -22.23
N SER A 497 -25.25 7.80 -22.78
CA SER A 497 -25.87 7.21 -23.97
C SER A 497 -25.00 7.49 -25.19
N SER A 498 -24.73 6.45 -25.98
CA SER A 498 -24.13 6.60 -27.31
C SER A 498 -25.14 6.47 -28.45
N SER A 499 -26.44 6.33 -28.14
CA SER A 499 -27.51 6.19 -29.14
C SER A 499 -28.41 7.41 -29.25
N ILE A 500 -28.24 8.39 -28.36
CA ILE A 500 -29.00 9.65 -28.35
C ILE A 500 -28.00 10.80 -28.23
N PRO A 501 -28.09 11.84 -29.08
CA PRO A 501 -27.24 13.03 -28.95
C PRO A 501 -27.35 13.66 -27.57
N GLU A 502 -26.27 14.28 -27.08
CA GLU A 502 -26.21 14.93 -25.76
C GLU A 502 -27.37 15.91 -25.54
N SER A 503 -27.69 16.71 -26.55
CA SER A 503 -28.83 17.65 -26.51
C SER A 503 -30.19 16.99 -26.26
N GLY A 504 -30.29 15.68 -26.50
CA GLY A 504 -31.49 14.86 -26.30
C GLY A 504 -31.49 14.05 -25.00
N TRP A 505 -30.45 14.11 -24.17
CA TRP A 505 -30.38 13.30 -22.93
C TRP A 505 -31.46 13.64 -21.90
N GLY A 506 -32.01 14.86 -21.93
CA GLY A 506 -33.14 15.26 -21.10
C GLY A 506 -34.51 14.75 -21.56
N THR A 507 -34.60 14.10 -22.73
CA THR A 507 -35.88 13.65 -23.29
C THR A 507 -36.42 12.40 -22.55
N PRO A 508 -37.75 12.17 -22.53
CA PRO A 508 -38.33 10.96 -21.94
C PRO A 508 -37.75 9.66 -22.52
N LEU A 509 -37.39 9.66 -23.82
CA LEU A 509 -36.75 8.53 -24.48
C LEU A 509 -35.39 8.20 -23.84
N ALA A 510 -34.59 9.21 -23.54
CA ALA A 510 -33.25 9.05 -22.99
C ALA A 510 -33.24 8.80 -21.47
N GLN A 511 -34.28 9.20 -20.74
CA GLN A 511 -34.33 9.06 -19.28
C GLN A 511 -34.64 7.63 -18.82
N GLN A 512 -35.19 6.77 -19.68
CA GLN A 512 -35.58 5.40 -19.33
C GLN A 512 -34.89 4.35 -20.20
N SER A 513 -34.50 3.23 -19.58
CA SER A 513 -34.05 2.03 -20.29
C SER A 513 -35.27 1.27 -20.82
N SER A 514 -35.94 1.88 -21.79
CA SER A 514 -37.23 1.43 -22.31
C SER A 514 -37.10 0.59 -23.58
N PRO A 515 -38.14 -0.19 -23.96
CA PRO A 515 -38.22 -0.80 -25.28
C PRO A 515 -37.96 0.20 -26.41
N ALA A 516 -38.47 1.42 -26.29
CA ALA A 516 -38.25 2.50 -27.25
C ALA A 516 -36.77 2.90 -27.35
N TYR A 517 -36.08 3.04 -26.21
CA TYR A 517 -34.64 3.35 -26.16
C TYR A 517 -33.81 2.27 -26.87
N HIS A 518 -34.08 1.00 -26.57
CA HIS A 518 -33.33 -0.13 -27.14
C HIS A 518 -33.57 -0.31 -28.65
N VAL A 519 -34.76 0.03 -29.14
CA VAL A 519 -35.03 0.12 -30.60
C VAL A 519 -34.29 1.31 -31.22
N ASN A 520 -34.30 2.48 -30.57
CA ASN A 520 -33.52 3.63 -31.02
C ASN A 520 -32.03 3.29 -31.13
N ASN A 521 -31.45 2.60 -30.15
CA ASN A 521 -30.07 2.15 -30.19
C ASN A 521 -29.74 1.25 -31.38
N LEU A 522 -30.69 0.46 -31.89
CA LEU A 522 -30.46 -0.36 -33.07
C LEU A 522 -30.47 0.46 -34.37
N LEU A 523 -31.30 1.50 -34.44
CA LEU A 523 -31.60 2.23 -35.68
C LEU A 523 -30.76 3.51 -35.85
N SER A 524 -30.39 4.15 -34.76
CA SER A 524 -29.70 5.44 -34.74
C SER A 524 -28.17 5.26 -34.78
N PRO A 525 -27.42 6.27 -35.26
CA PRO A 525 -25.97 6.22 -35.23
C PRO A 525 -25.39 6.08 -33.82
N VAL A 526 -24.24 5.43 -33.71
CA VAL A 526 -23.48 5.26 -32.47
C VAL A 526 -22.51 6.43 -32.28
N LEU A 527 -22.83 7.33 -31.35
CA LEU A 527 -22.08 8.52 -30.94
C LEU A 527 -21.06 8.16 -29.84
N PHE A 528 -20.13 7.26 -30.16
CA PHE A 528 -19.20 6.70 -29.17
C PHE A 528 -18.08 7.68 -28.81
N HIS A 529 -17.53 8.38 -29.80
CA HIS A 529 -16.51 9.41 -29.58
C HIS A 529 -17.03 10.51 -28.65
N GLU A 530 -18.26 10.96 -28.87
CA GLU A 530 -18.96 11.95 -28.04
C GLU A 530 -19.13 11.45 -26.61
N ALA A 531 -19.64 10.23 -26.43
CA ALA A 531 -19.81 9.65 -25.10
C ALA A 531 -18.49 9.52 -24.32
N LEU A 532 -17.39 9.21 -25.00
CA LEU A 532 -16.06 9.11 -24.39
C LEU A 532 -15.50 10.46 -23.92
N GLN A 533 -15.95 11.60 -24.47
CA GLN A 533 -15.51 12.93 -24.00
C GLN A 533 -15.93 13.22 -22.55
N HIS A 534 -16.92 12.49 -22.03
CA HIS A 534 -17.37 12.60 -20.64
C HIS A 534 -16.61 11.70 -19.68
N VAL A 535 -15.76 10.79 -20.18
CA VAL A 535 -14.92 9.94 -19.35
C VAL A 535 -13.64 10.71 -18.99
N PRO A 536 -13.29 10.86 -17.70
CA PRO A 536 -12.10 11.62 -17.29
C PRO A 536 -10.80 11.05 -17.86
N ASP A 537 -9.85 11.94 -18.15
CA ASP A 537 -8.55 11.60 -18.78
C ASP A 537 -7.68 10.66 -17.93
N ASN A 538 -7.91 10.60 -16.62
CA ASN A 538 -7.20 9.73 -15.69
C ASN A 538 -7.97 8.44 -15.35
N ALA A 539 -9.06 8.13 -16.04
CA ALA A 539 -9.91 6.99 -15.70
C ALA A 539 -9.22 5.62 -15.85
N ILE A 540 -9.72 4.64 -15.09
CA ILE A 540 -9.47 3.21 -15.31
C ILE A 540 -10.59 2.71 -16.21
N ALA A 541 -10.32 2.60 -17.52
CA ALA A 541 -11.28 2.18 -18.52
C ALA A 541 -11.21 0.67 -18.73
N ILE A 542 -12.26 -0.04 -18.30
CA ILE A 542 -12.38 -1.49 -18.34
C ILE A 542 -13.27 -1.87 -19.51
N GLU A 543 -12.70 -2.51 -20.53
CA GLU A 543 -13.43 -3.01 -21.68
C GLU A 543 -14.06 -4.38 -21.37
N ILE A 544 -15.38 -4.38 -21.24
CA ILE A 544 -16.23 -5.54 -20.96
C ILE A 544 -16.78 -6.08 -22.27
N ALA A 545 -16.10 -7.09 -22.80
CA ALA A 545 -16.43 -7.71 -24.07
C ALA A 545 -15.80 -9.10 -24.19
N PRO A 546 -16.27 -9.95 -25.12
CA PRO A 546 -15.60 -11.21 -25.44
C PRO A 546 -14.13 -11.07 -25.88
N THR A 547 -13.71 -9.91 -26.36
CA THR A 547 -12.30 -9.56 -26.57
C THR A 547 -12.15 -8.04 -26.56
N GLY A 548 -10.95 -7.53 -26.22
CA GLY A 548 -10.61 -6.11 -26.28
C GLY A 548 -10.55 -5.53 -27.70
N LEU A 549 -11.70 -5.32 -28.33
CA LEU A 549 -11.86 -4.80 -29.69
C LEU A 549 -11.55 -3.30 -29.78
N LEU A 550 -11.93 -2.53 -28.76
CA LEU A 550 -11.87 -1.07 -28.74
C LEU A 550 -10.58 -0.53 -28.13
N GLN A 551 -9.64 -1.38 -27.69
CA GLN A 551 -8.40 -0.97 -27.04
C GLN A 551 -7.62 0.12 -27.79
N ALA A 552 -7.50 0.04 -29.11
CA ALA A 552 -6.79 1.05 -29.91
C ALA A 552 -7.56 2.37 -30.03
N ILE A 553 -8.90 2.32 -29.99
CA ILE A 553 -9.77 3.51 -29.98
C ILE A 553 -9.69 4.18 -28.61
N LEU A 554 -9.84 3.41 -27.53
CA LEU A 554 -9.78 3.91 -26.15
C LEU A 554 -8.44 4.55 -25.81
N LYS A 555 -7.32 3.94 -26.23
CA LYS A 555 -5.98 4.52 -26.03
C LYS A 555 -5.81 5.89 -26.70
N ARG A 556 -6.40 6.08 -27.88
CA ARG A 556 -6.35 7.36 -28.60
C ARG A 556 -7.30 8.38 -27.98
N ALA A 557 -8.52 7.97 -27.65
CA ALA A 557 -9.58 8.85 -27.16
C ALA A 557 -9.35 9.34 -25.71
N LEU A 558 -8.88 8.48 -24.81
CA LEU A 558 -8.72 8.82 -23.38
C LEU A 558 -7.31 9.35 -23.04
N GLY A 559 -6.35 9.18 -23.95
CA GLY A 559 -4.99 9.67 -23.77
C GLY A 559 -4.12 8.84 -22.81
N PRO A 560 -2.88 9.29 -22.54
CA PRO A 560 -1.85 8.51 -21.84
C PRO A 560 -2.04 8.41 -20.32
N LYS A 561 -2.88 9.26 -19.71
CA LYS A 561 -3.16 9.21 -18.28
C LYS A 561 -4.20 8.14 -17.90
N ALA A 562 -5.01 7.70 -18.87
CA ALA A 562 -5.99 6.65 -18.66
C ALA A 562 -5.32 5.28 -18.69
N THR A 563 -5.83 4.35 -17.88
CA THR A 563 -5.40 2.94 -17.95
C THR A 563 -6.50 2.13 -18.62
N ASN A 564 -6.22 1.66 -19.83
CA ASN A 564 -7.14 0.85 -20.64
C ASN A 564 -6.89 -0.64 -20.41
N ILE A 565 -7.92 -1.38 -20.00
CA ILE A 565 -7.81 -2.78 -19.59
C ILE A 565 -8.91 -3.59 -20.25
N SER A 566 -8.54 -4.60 -21.05
CA SER A 566 -9.47 -5.63 -21.53
C SER A 566 -9.50 -6.81 -20.57
N LEU A 567 -10.67 -7.44 -20.38
CA LEU A 567 -10.81 -8.60 -19.49
C LEU A 567 -10.58 -9.96 -20.18
N VAL A 568 -10.72 -10.01 -21.52
CA VAL A 568 -10.59 -11.23 -22.33
C VAL A 568 -9.80 -10.90 -23.60
N LYS A 569 -9.00 -11.86 -24.09
CA LYS A 569 -8.21 -11.70 -25.31
C LYS A 569 -8.40 -12.90 -26.24
N ARG A 570 -8.96 -12.64 -27.42
CA ARG A 570 -9.08 -13.62 -28.50
C ARG A 570 -7.71 -14.24 -28.82
N GLY A 571 -7.66 -15.57 -28.86
CA GLY A 571 -6.43 -16.33 -29.16
C GLY A 571 -5.41 -16.37 -28.02
N HIS A 572 -5.75 -15.90 -26.80
CA HIS A 572 -4.92 -16.14 -25.63
C HIS A 572 -4.96 -17.61 -25.21
N ALA A 573 -3.85 -18.14 -24.72
CA ALA A 573 -3.72 -19.56 -24.36
C ALA A 573 -4.53 -19.95 -23.11
N ASP A 574 -4.68 -19.02 -22.17
CA ASP A 574 -5.50 -19.20 -20.96
C ASP A 574 -6.19 -17.87 -20.60
N ASN A 575 -7.48 -17.74 -20.90
CA ASN A 575 -8.20 -16.50 -20.58
C ASN A 575 -8.49 -16.31 -19.09
N VAL A 576 -8.37 -17.34 -18.25
CA VAL A 576 -8.48 -17.16 -16.79
C VAL A 576 -7.27 -16.38 -16.27
N GLU A 577 -6.07 -16.76 -16.68
CA GLU A 577 -4.85 -16.00 -16.36
C GLU A 577 -4.91 -14.56 -16.87
N PHE A 578 -5.38 -14.38 -18.10
CA PHE A 578 -5.51 -13.04 -18.70
C PHE A 578 -6.49 -12.17 -17.89
N LEU A 579 -7.65 -12.73 -17.52
CA LEU A 579 -8.65 -12.06 -16.69
C LEU A 579 -8.07 -11.70 -15.30
N LEU A 580 -7.41 -12.65 -14.63
CA LEU A 580 -6.81 -12.43 -13.32
C LEU A 580 -5.70 -11.38 -13.37
N SER A 581 -4.91 -11.37 -14.44
CA SER A 581 -3.91 -10.33 -14.69
C SER A 581 -4.57 -8.97 -14.95
N ALA A 582 -5.69 -8.93 -15.67
CA ALA A 582 -6.46 -7.70 -15.87
C ALA A 582 -7.01 -7.15 -14.54
N ILE A 583 -7.51 -8.01 -13.64
CA ILE A 583 -7.93 -7.62 -12.29
C ILE A 583 -6.74 -7.10 -11.47
N GLY A 584 -5.58 -7.74 -11.56
CA GLY A 584 -4.34 -7.25 -10.95
C GLY A 584 -3.95 -5.86 -11.47
N LYS A 585 -4.06 -5.62 -12.77
CA LYS A 585 -3.82 -4.30 -13.38
C LYS A 585 -4.83 -3.26 -12.91
N ILE A 586 -6.09 -3.63 -12.71
CA ILE A 586 -7.12 -2.77 -12.12
C ILE A 586 -6.72 -2.34 -10.69
N TYR A 587 -6.19 -3.27 -9.88
CA TYR A 587 -5.65 -2.96 -8.55
C TYR A 587 -4.44 -2.02 -8.60
N ASN A 588 -3.45 -2.33 -9.45
CA ASN A 588 -2.26 -1.48 -9.66
C ASN A 588 -2.63 -0.07 -10.13
N ALA A 589 -3.65 0.04 -10.99
CA ALA A 589 -4.14 1.30 -11.50
C ALA A 589 -4.82 2.17 -10.43
N GLY A 590 -5.17 1.64 -9.26
CA GLY A 590 -5.68 2.41 -8.13
C GLY A 590 -7.00 1.89 -7.53
N ALA A 591 -7.71 1.00 -8.21
CA ALA A 591 -8.95 0.39 -7.70
C ALA A 591 -8.68 -0.57 -6.53
N GLN A 592 -9.75 -1.05 -5.88
CA GLN A 592 -9.67 -1.91 -4.69
C GLN A 592 -10.54 -3.17 -4.80
N PRO A 593 -10.21 -4.12 -5.70
CA PRO A 593 -10.90 -5.40 -5.77
C PRO A 593 -10.81 -6.19 -4.47
N LYS A 594 -11.92 -6.82 -4.09
CA LYS A 594 -11.98 -7.84 -3.04
C LYS A 594 -11.57 -9.20 -3.60
N PHE A 595 -10.26 -9.43 -3.77
CA PHE A 595 -9.73 -10.67 -4.36
C PHE A 595 -10.30 -11.96 -3.75
N GLY A 596 -10.40 -12.02 -2.43
CA GLY A 596 -10.95 -13.17 -1.70
C GLY A 596 -12.37 -13.58 -2.09
N ALA A 597 -13.15 -12.69 -2.73
CA ALA A 597 -14.52 -12.98 -3.16
C ALA A 597 -14.61 -13.98 -4.33
N LEU A 598 -13.51 -14.23 -5.06
CA LEU A 598 -13.46 -15.25 -6.12
C LEU A 598 -13.14 -16.65 -5.59
N TYR A 599 -12.78 -16.77 -4.32
CA TYR A 599 -12.23 -18.00 -3.73
C TYR A 599 -13.10 -18.48 -2.56
N HIS A 600 -12.77 -19.66 -2.04
CA HIS A 600 -13.49 -20.22 -0.90
C HIS A 600 -13.37 -19.29 0.32
N PRO A 601 -14.48 -19.04 1.03
CA PRO A 601 -14.45 -18.18 2.21
C PRO A 601 -13.63 -18.86 3.32
N VAL A 602 -12.60 -18.16 3.80
CA VAL A 602 -11.81 -18.59 4.95
C VAL A 602 -12.49 -18.15 6.24
N SER A 603 -12.64 -19.09 7.18
CA SER A 603 -13.14 -18.79 8.52
C SER A 603 -12.03 -18.17 9.39
N PHE A 604 -12.28 -16.97 9.91
CA PHE A 604 -11.39 -16.29 10.84
C PHE A 604 -11.73 -16.59 12.31
N PRO A 605 -10.74 -16.61 13.23
CA PRO A 605 -9.31 -16.36 12.99
C PRO A 605 -8.64 -17.52 12.23
N VAL A 606 -7.53 -17.26 11.55
CA VAL A 606 -6.75 -18.31 10.88
C VAL A 606 -6.22 -19.35 11.89
N GLY A 607 -5.91 -20.54 11.38
CA GLY A 607 -5.33 -21.63 12.16
C GLY A 607 -3.91 -21.33 12.63
N LYS A 608 -3.47 -22.11 13.62
CA LYS A 608 -2.09 -22.11 14.09
C LYS A 608 -1.14 -22.54 12.95
N GLY A 609 0.00 -21.85 12.83
CA GLY A 609 1.03 -22.15 11.84
C GLY A 609 0.82 -21.44 10.50
N THR A 610 -0.13 -20.50 10.40
CA THR A 610 -0.24 -19.60 9.24
C THR A 610 0.93 -18.58 9.30
N PRO A 611 1.73 -18.41 8.22
CA PRO A 611 2.91 -17.54 8.19
C PRO A 611 2.67 -16.12 8.71
N MET A 612 3.62 -15.60 9.49
CA MET A 612 3.54 -14.27 10.08
C MET A 612 3.78 -13.18 9.02
N LEU A 613 3.02 -12.08 9.10
CA LEU A 613 3.11 -10.98 8.11
C LEU A 613 4.18 -9.93 8.47
N ASN A 614 4.55 -9.81 9.75
CA ASN A 614 5.43 -8.74 10.21
C ASN A 614 6.83 -8.78 9.58
N SER A 615 7.38 -9.98 9.32
CA SER A 615 8.66 -10.17 8.64
C SER A 615 8.58 -10.01 7.11
N MET A 616 7.37 -9.82 6.58
CA MET A 616 7.13 -9.60 5.16
C MET A 616 7.09 -8.11 4.80
N ILE A 617 6.87 -7.24 5.78
CA ILE A 617 6.76 -5.80 5.59
C ILE A 617 8.16 -5.19 5.60
N GLU A 618 8.50 -4.51 4.52
CA GLU A 618 9.75 -3.78 4.34
C GLU A 618 9.43 -2.29 4.12
N TRP A 619 10.27 -1.43 4.67
CA TRP A 619 10.09 0.01 4.71
C TRP A 619 11.20 0.70 3.92
N ASP A 620 10.98 1.97 3.59
CA ASP A 620 12.05 2.83 3.10
C ASP A 620 12.91 3.31 4.28
N HIS A 621 14.07 2.67 4.46
CA HIS A 621 15.09 3.04 5.45
C HIS A 621 16.28 3.78 4.79
N SER A 622 16.09 4.37 3.60
CA SER A 622 17.17 5.12 2.91
C SER A 622 17.59 6.39 3.65
N ILE A 623 16.69 6.96 4.47
CA ILE A 623 16.97 8.15 5.27
C ILE A 623 17.58 7.73 6.60
N GLU A 624 18.81 8.15 6.84
CA GLU A 624 19.47 8.02 8.14
C GLU A 624 18.99 9.11 9.10
N TRP A 625 18.82 8.73 10.37
CA TRP A 625 18.40 9.63 11.44
C TRP A 625 19.48 9.73 12.51
N SER A 626 19.57 10.89 13.16
CA SER A 626 20.52 11.09 14.24
C SER A 626 20.20 10.19 15.44
N VAL A 627 21.12 9.27 15.75
CA VAL A 627 21.08 8.45 16.97
C VAL A 627 22.02 9.08 18.00
N ALA A 628 21.52 9.36 19.20
CA ALA A 628 22.31 10.00 20.25
C ALA A 628 23.54 9.15 20.61
N ASN A 629 24.73 9.75 20.55
CA ASN A 629 26.00 9.11 20.91
C ASN A 629 26.51 9.64 22.25
N PHE A 630 26.82 8.74 23.19
CA PHE A 630 27.29 9.06 24.54
C PHE A 630 28.76 8.69 24.77
N SER A 631 29.52 8.34 23.73
CA SER A 631 30.91 7.85 23.82
C SER A 631 31.94 8.84 24.39
N GLY A 632 31.58 10.11 24.62
CA GLY A 632 32.51 11.18 25.02
C GLY A 632 32.16 11.96 26.30
N LYS A 633 31.16 11.57 27.09
CA LYS A 633 30.78 12.35 28.29
C LYS A 633 31.67 12.05 29.50
N GLY A 634 32.89 12.56 29.43
CA GLY A 634 33.72 12.90 30.57
C GLY A 634 34.22 14.33 30.42
N SER A 635 33.32 15.32 30.27
CA SER A 635 33.75 16.73 30.23
C SER A 635 34.30 17.10 31.60
N ARG A 636 35.60 17.36 31.67
CA ARG A 636 36.19 18.10 32.79
C ARG A 636 35.57 19.50 32.78
N SER A 637 35.25 20.05 33.94
CA SER A 637 34.68 21.41 34.07
C SER A 637 35.56 22.42 33.32
N GLY A 638 34.97 23.20 32.40
CA GLY A 638 35.67 24.25 31.64
C GLY A 638 36.06 23.90 30.20
N GLU A 639 35.94 22.64 29.77
CA GLU A 639 36.28 22.18 28.40
C GLU A 639 35.01 21.97 27.55
N LEU A 640 34.90 22.65 26.40
CA LEU A 640 33.81 22.48 25.44
C LEU A 640 34.35 22.22 24.03
N VAL A 641 33.82 21.19 23.35
CA VAL A 641 34.07 20.95 21.92
C VAL A 641 32.88 21.43 21.12
N VAL A 642 33.12 22.31 20.14
CA VAL A 642 32.13 22.76 19.15
C VAL A 642 32.55 22.24 17.78
N GLU A 643 31.60 21.63 17.07
CA GLU A 643 31.80 21.08 15.74
C GLU A 643 31.10 21.97 14.71
N VAL A 644 31.82 22.38 13.66
CA VAL A 644 31.30 23.23 12.58
C VAL A 644 31.50 22.53 11.24
N ASP A 645 30.45 22.45 10.42
CA ASP A 645 30.47 21.71 9.16
C ASP A 645 29.70 22.45 8.06
N LEU A 646 30.40 22.91 7.03
CA LEU A 646 29.80 23.70 5.94
C LEU A 646 28.76 22.94 5.09
N SER A 647 28.73 21.61 5.16
CA SER A 647 27.69 20.81 4.51
C SER A 647 26.34 20.86 5.25
N LYS A 648 26.34 21.22 6.53
CA LYS A 648 25.12 21.37 7.33
C LYS A 648 24.47 22.71 7.05
N GLU A 649 23.15 22.70 6.85
CA GLU A 649 22.37 23.90 6.52
C GLU A 649 22.58 25.05 7.53
N GLY A 650 22.71 24.73 8.82
CA GLY A 650 22.91 25.73 9.89
C GLY A 650 24.26 26.45 9.88
N ASP A 651 25.31 25.85 9.33
CA ASP A 651 26.68 26.42 9.30
C ASP A 651 27.06 26.92 7.89
N LYS A 652 26.24 26.60 6.87
CA LYS A 652 26.50 26.93 5.47
C LYS A 652 26.75 28.41 5.20
N TYR A 653 26.16 29.30 6.00
CA TYR A 653 26.37 30.75 5.88
C TYR A 653 27.85 31.17 6.03
N LEU A 654 28.65 30.38 6.78
CA LEU A 654 30.09 30.63 6.95
C LEU A 654 30.88 30.48 5.65
N SER A 655 30.35 29.75 4.66
CA SER A 655 30.96 29.64 3.32
C SER A 655 31.10 31.00 2.62
N GLY A 656 30.28 31.98 3.04
CA GLY A 656 30.34 33.35 2.57
C GLY A 656 31.54 34.16 3.07
N HIS A 657 32.24 33.71 4.13
CA HIS A 657 33.42 34.38 4.67
C HIS A 657 34.68 33.91 3.95
N ALA A 658 34.79 34.26 2.66
CA ALA A 658 35.96 33.94 1.86
C ALA A 658 36.94 35.12 1.79
N ILE A 659 38.22 34.82 1.96
CA ILE A 659 39.33 35.78 1.82
C ILE A 659 40.40 35.09 0.97
N ASP A 660 40.83 35.74 -0.11
CA ASP A 660 41.72 35.22 -1.14
C ASP A 660 41.30 33.82 -1.63
N GLY A 661 40.00 33.65 -1.90
CA GLY A 661 39.42 32.39 -2.37
C GLY A 661 39.39 31.23 -1.37
N ARG A 662 39.77 31.44 -0.10
CA ARG A 662 39.66 30.43 0.97
C ARG A 662 38.55 30.81 1.94
N VAL A 663 37.71 29.85 2.32
CA VAL A 663 36.74 30.06 3.38
C VAL A 663 37.47 30.03 4.72
N LEU A 664 37.58 31.19 5.36
CA LEU A 664 38.19 31.32 6.68
C LEU A 664 37.10 31.38 7.74
N PHE A 665 37.28 30.68 8.86
CA PHE A 665 36.38 30.86 9.99
C PHE A 665 36.50 32.32 10.48
N PRO A 666 35.37 33.06 10.62
CA PRO A 666 35.43 34.48 10.95
C PRO A 666 36.10 34.72 12.30
N ALA A 667 36.91 35.78 12.40
CA ALA A 667 37.51 36.21 13.66
C ALA A 667 36.45 36.42 14.77
N THR A 668 35.32 37.03 14.39
CA THR A 668 34.14 37.21 15.24
C THR A 668 33.45 35.90 15.61
N GLY A 669 33.58 34.88 14.76
CA GLY A 669 33.09 33.53 15.01
C GLY A 669 33.76 32.93 16.24
N TYR A 670 35.08 33.06 16.39
CA TYR A 670 35.81 32.55 17.57
C TYR A 670 35.31 33.21 18.85
N LEU A 671 35.13 34.53 18.83
CA LEU A 671 34.62 35.28 19.98
C LEU A 671 33.21 34.84 20.36
N THR A 672 32.36 34.62 19.36
CA THR A 672 31.00 34.12 19.56
C THR A 672 31.00 32.72 20.16
N LEU A 673 31.90 31.84 19.71
CA LEU A 673 32.04 30.50 20.28
C LEU A 673 32.51 30.56 21.75
N VAL A 674 33.47 31.42 22.07
CA VAL A 674 33.94 31.63 23.45
C VAL A 674 32.82 32.20 24.32
N TRP A 675 32.06 33.19 23.84
CA TRP A 675 30.93 33.77 24.56
C TRP A 675 29.83 32.74 24.84
N LYS A 676 29.41 31.99 23.82
CA LYS A 676 28.45 30.88 23.99
C LYS A 676 28.94 29.83 24.98
N SER A 677 30.24 29.52 24.95
CA SER A 677 30.84 28.57 25.88
C SER A 677 30.82 29.10 27.32
N PHE A 678 31.16 30.38 27.51
CA PHE A 678 31.17 31.04 28.80
C PHE A 678 29.77 31.15 29.43
N ALA A 679 28.77 31.48 28.63
CA ALA A 679 27.36 31.48 29.03
C ALA A 679 26.88 30.08 29.42
N LYS A 680 27.23 29.08 28.61
CA LYS A 680 26.91 27.68 28.89
C LYS A 680 27.51 27.16 30.19
N LEU A 681 28.75 27.54 30.53
CA LEU A 681 29.38 27.21 31.82
C LEU A 681 28.59 27.80 33.01
N ARG A 682 27.90 28.93 32.80
CA ARG A 682 27.04 29.60 33.80
C ARG A 682 25.58 29.18 33.75
N ASN A 683 25.22 28.29 32.82
CA ASN A 683 23.84 27.88 32.57
C ASN A 683 22.90 29.07 32.26
N GLU A 684 23.41 30.04 31.50
CA GLU A 684 22.69 31.23 31.04
C GLU A 684 22.59 31.25 29.50
N ASP A 685 21.61 31.99 28.98
CA ASP A 685 21.53 32.27 27.55
C ASP A 685 22.58 33.33 27.18
N PHE A 686 23.36 33.07 26.13
CA PHE A 686 24.42 33.99 25.72
C PHE A 686 23.86 35.34 25.27
N GLU A 687 22.65 35.40 24.69
CA GLU A 687 22.02 36.67 24.29
C GLU A 687 21.62 37.55 25.48
N GLN A 688 21.52 36.97 26.69
CA GLN A 688 21.18 37.68 27.92
C GLN A 688 22.40 37.95 28.80
N LEU A 689 23.58 37.43 28.43
CA LEU A 689 24.80 37.55 29.22
C LEU A 689 25.75 38.59 28.60
N PRO A 690 25.80 39.83 29.12
CA PRO A 690 26.80 40.79 28.67
C PRO A 690 28.20 40.29 29.07
N VAL A 691 29.15 40.42 28.16
CA VAL A 691 30.55 40.01 28.38
C VAL A 691 31.52 41.09 27.95
N ILE A 692 32.68 41.10 28.61
CA ILE A 692 33.85 41.85 28.20
C ILE A 692 34.91 40.84 27.81
N LEU A 693 35.47 41.05 26.61
CA LEU A 693 36.59 40.30 26.07
C LEU A 693 37.81 41.22 26.10
N GLU A 694 38.83 40.84 26.87
CA GLU A 694 40.06 41.62 27.09
C GLU A 694 41.25 40.85 26.55
N ASP A 695 42.27 41.58 26.09
CA ASP A 695 43.56 41.02 25.62
C ASP A 695 43.43 39.88 24.61
N VAL A 696 42.43 39.96 23.71
CA VAL A 696 42.20 38.94 22.69
C VAL A 696 43.34 38.94 21.66
N GLN A 697 43.96 37.79 21.48
CA GLN A 697 45.00 37.56 20.48
C GLN A 697 44.57 36.45 19.51
N PHE A 698 44.55 36.78 18.22
CA PHE A 698 44.33 35.82 17.14
C PHE A 698 45.69 35.33 16.64
N HIS A 699 46.00 34.06 16.88
CA HIS A 699 47.29 33.46 16.51
C HIS A 699 47.28 32.93 15.07
N ARG A 700 46.11 32.48 14.60
CA ARG A 700 45.92 31.98 13.24
C ARG A 700 44.44 31.96 12.84
N ALA A 701 44.20 31.95 11.55
CA ALA A 701 42.89 31.71 10.96
C ALA A 701 42.71 30.22 10.62
N THR A 702 41.52 29.69 10.86
CA THR A 702 41.14 28.33 10.52
C THR A 702 40.53 28.31 9.12
N ILE A 703 41.06 27.47 8.24
CA ILE A 703 40.51 27.27 6.90
C ILE A 703 39.40 26.22 7.00
N MET A 704 38.19 26.58 6.57
CA MET A 704 37.04 25.68 6.60
C MET A 704 37.00 24.83 5.31
N PRO A 705 37.02 23.49 5.40
CA PRO A 705 36.89 22.63 4.24
C PRO A 705 35.45 22.65 3.71
N LYS A 706 35.28 22.46 2.39
CA LYS A 706 33.95 22.38 1.76
C LYS A 706 33.14 21.16 2.22
N GLU A 707 33.83 20.08 2.56
CA GLU A 707 33.28 18.84 3.08
C GLU A 707 34.05 18.43 4.33
N GLY A 708 33.33 17.93 5.33
CA GLY A 708 33.90 17.48 6.61
C GLY A 708 33.74 18.51 7.73
N THR A 709 33.98 18.02 8.95
CA THR A 709 33.72 18.77 10.17
C THR A 709 35.03 19.30 10.78
N VAL A 710 35.06 20.58 11.15
CA VAL A 710 36.13 21.19 11.94
C VAL A 710 35.73 21.24 13.41
N LYS A 711 36.65 20.88 14.31
CA LYS A 711 36.40 20.84 15.76
C LYS A 711 37.19 21.94 16.46
N PHE A 712 36.48 22.78 17.20
CA PHE A 712 37.03 23.80 18.07
C PHE A 712 36.94 23.33 19.53
N LEU A 713 38.08 23.22 20.18
CA LEU A 713 38.17 22.95 21.61
C LEU A 713 38.32 24.28 22.35
N ILE A 714 37.46 24.56 23.31
CA ILE A 714 37.41 25.83 24.03
C ILE A 714 37.61 25.53 25.51
N ASN A 715 38.66 26.10 26.09
CA ASN A 715 38.93 26.02 27.51
C ASN A 715 38.76 27.41 28.12
N ILE A 716 38.02 27.50 29.22
CA ILE A 716 37.86 28.75 29.98
C ILE A 716 38.18 28.48 31.45
N PHE A 717 39.12 29.25 32.00
CA PHE A 717 39.55 29.16 33.39
C PHE A 717 38.66 30.04 34.28
N GLU A 718 37.71 29.45 35.01
CA GLU A 718 36.69 30.19 35.78
C GLU A 718 37.25 31.21 36.78
N GLY A 719 38.44 30.97 37.34
CA GLY A 719 39.07 31.87 38.32
C GLY A 719 39.73 33.11 37.73
N SER A 720 40.37 32.99 36.57
CA SER A 720 41.07 34.11 35.91
C SER A 720 40.26 34.75 34.78
N GLY A 721 39.28 34.03 34.24
CA GLY A 721 38.57 34.39 33.01
C GLY A 721 39.38 34.16 31.74
N GLU A 722 40.62 33.68 31.83
CA GLU A 722 41.44 33.38 30.67
C GLU A 722 40.79 32.27 29.84
N PHE A 723 40.88 32.38 28.52
CA PHE A 723 40.40 31.36 27.60
C PHE A 723 41.44 31.06 26.52
N GLU A 724 41.40 29.82 26.06
CA GLU A 724 42.09 29.36 24.85
C GLU A 724 41.08 28.61 23.96
N LEU A 725 41.11 28.91 22.67
CA LEU A 725 40.37 28.20 21.64
C LEU A 725 41.36 27.53 20.71
N CYS A 726 41.27 26.21 20.61
CA CYS A 726 42.15 25.34 19.87
C CYS A 726 41.45 24.67 18.69
N GLU A 727 42.20 24.47 17.60
CA GLU A 727 41.78 23.75 16.40
C GLU A 727 42.87 22.73 16.04
N GLY A 728 42.51 21.46 15.92
CA GLY A 728 43.50 20.39 15.64
C GLY A 728 44.60 20.27 16.69
N GLY A 729 44.31 20.64 17.95
CA GLY A 729 45.27 20.61 19.07
C GLY A 729 46.25 21.78 19.12
N SER A 730 46.13 22.76 18.22
CA SER A 730 46.94 23.99 18.24
C SER A 730 46.08 25.20 18.63
N VAL A 731 46.66 26.22 19.24
CA VAL A 731 45.93 27.43 19.69
C VAL A 731 45.57 28.31 18.49
N ALA A 732 44.32 28.73 18.39
CA ALA A 732 43.82 29.67 17.37
C ALA A 732 43.58 31.06 17.95
N VAL A 733 42.94 31.15 19.12
CA VAL A 733 42.63 32.42 19.80
C VAL A 733 42.83 32.29 21.30
N THR A 734 43.40 33.31 21.95
CA THR A 734 43.47 33.44 23.41
C THR A 734 42.93 34.77 23.85
N GLY A 735 42.55 34.89 25.11
CA GLY A 735 42.18 36.17 25.71
C GLY A 735 41.60 35.97 27.09
N LYS A 736 40.88 36.98 27.58
CA LYS A 736 40.16 36.93 28.85
C LYS A 736 38.70 37.31 28.64
N ILE A 737 37.79 36.61 29.31
CA ILE A 737 36.35 36.86 29.29
C ILE A 737 35.82 37.03 30.71
N ARG A 738 35.04 38.08 30.94
CA ARG A 738 34.37 38.36 32.22
C ARG A 738 33.00 38.99 32.02
N VAL A 739 32.17 38.94 33.07
CA VAL A 739 30.91 39.69 33.13
C VAL A 739 31.23 41.11 33.60
N PRO A 740 30.69 42.18 32.99
CA PRO A 740 30.84 43.55 33.49
C PRO A 740 30.15 43.72 34.85
N GLU A 741 30.77 44.45 35.77
CA GLU A 741 30.12 44.83 37.05
C GLU A 741 28.97 45.84 36.83
N ASP A 742 29.13 46.72 35.84
CA ASP A 742 28.13 47.70 35.44
C ASP A 742 28.24 47.96 33.93
N VAL A 743 27.25 47.44 33.18
CA VAL A 743 27.20 47.56 31.71
C VAL A 743 27.20 49.03 31.27
N THR A 744 26.63 49.94 32.06
CA THR A 744 26.54 51.36 31.68
C THR A 744 27.89 52.08 31.71
N LYS A 745 28.84 51.60 32.53
CA LYS A 745 30.21 52.15 32.60
C LYS A 745 31.11 51.63 31.50
N GLU A 746 30.80 50.47 30.95
CA GLU A 746 31.57 49.78 29.91
C GLU A 746 31.02 50.08 28.50
N SER A 747 29.83 50.69 28.42
CA SER A 747 29.20 51.10 27.17
C SER A 747 29.75 52.44 26.67
N LEU A 748 30.17 52.49 25.41
CA LEU A 748 30.55 53.75 24.76
C LEU A 748 29.29 54.56 24.45
N THR A 749 29.19 55.76 25.02
CA THR A 749 28.18 56.74 24.59
C THR A 749 28.71 57.44 23.35
N LEU A 750 28.41 56.88 22.19
CA LEU A 750 28.77 57.48 20.90
C LEU A 750 27.74 58.53 20.51
N ASP A 751 28.19 59.75 20.25
CA ASP A 751 27.36 60.75 19.58
C ASP A 751 26.94 60.21 18.21
N LYS A 752 25.69 60.48 17.81
CA LYS A 752 25.22 60.10 16.47
C LYS A 752 26.18 60.68 15.42
N PRO A 753 26.72 59.87 14.49
CA PRO A 753 27.59 60.38 13.45
C PRO A 753 26.89 61.52 12.71
N GLN A 754 27.48 62.71 12.72
CA GLN A 754 26.97 63.82 11.92
C GLN A 754 27.34 63.54 10.46
N VAL A 755 26.34 63.27 9.62
CA VAL A 755 26.55 63.09 8.18
C VAL A 755 26.93 64.46 7.59
N PRO A 756 28.12 64.61 6.97
CA PRO A 756 28.53 65.87 6.37
C PRO A 756 27.51 66.30 5.31
N THR A 757 27.08 67.56 5.34
CA THR A 757 26.09 68.14 4.41
C THR A 757 26.73 68.82 3.19
N GLU A 758 28.04 68.64 3.01
CA GLU A 758 28.81 69.16 1.88
C GLU A 758 28.33 68.56 0.56
N LYS A 759 28.19 69.40 -0.48
CA LYS A 759 27.68 69.00 -1.81
C LYS A 759 28.60 68.03 -2.58
N ASP A 760 29.82 67.79 -2.10
CA ASP A 760 30.86 67.03 -2.79
C ASP A 760 31.13 65.63 -2.17
N VAL A 761 30.28 65.15 -1.25
CA VAL A 761 30.43 63.82 -0.64
C VAL A 761 29.62 62.77 -1.41
N LEU A 762 30.31 61.81 -2.01
CA LEU A 762 29.69 60.64 -2.66
C LEU A 762 29.39 59.56 -1.61
N SER A 763 28.11 59.23 -1.43
CA SER A 763 27.70 58.10 -0.58
C SER A 763 28.03 56.78 -1.26
N LEU A 764 28.79 55.92 -0.59
CA LEU A 764 29.01 54.55 -1.04
C LEU A 764 27.80 53.68 -0.70
N THR A 765 27.33 52.90 -1.67
CA THR A 765 26.33 51.86 -1.42
C THR A 765 27.01 50.59 -0.92
N ALA A 766 26.26 49.65 -0.31
CA ALA A 766 26.82 48.36 0.09
C ALA A 766 27.55 47.64 -1.07
N PRO A 767 27.00 47.57 -2.30
CA PRO A 767 27.75 47.06 -3.46
C PRO A 767 29.09 47.76 -3.73
N ASP A 768 29.17 49.08 -3.56
CA ASP A 768 30.42 49.83 -3.77
C ASP A 768 31.48 49.43 -2.74
N ILE A 769 31.07 49.25 -1.48
CA ILE A 769 31.94 48.83 -0.39
C ILE A 769 32.43 47.39 -0.61
N TYR A 770 31.52 46.44 -0.87
CA TYR A 770 31.91 45.05 -1.10
C TYR A 770 32.71 44.86 -2.38
N LYS A 771 32.48 45.70 -3.40
CA LYS A 771 33.33 45.72 -4.60
C LYS A 771 34.75 46.13 -4.26
N GLU A 772 34.94 47.20 -3.49
CA GLU A 772 36.27 47.64 -3.07
C GLU A 772 36.97 46.61 -2.17
N LEU A 773 36.23 46.01 -1.23
CA LEU A 773 36.74 44.94 -0.38
C LEU A 773 37.17 43.71 -1.20
N ARG A 774 36.35 43.30 -2.17
CA ARG A 774 36.69 42.19 -3.07
C ARG A 774 37.93 42.47 -3.90
N LEU A 775 38.11 43.70 -4.38
CA LEU A 775 39.32 44.12 -5.10
C LEU A 775 40.59 44.02 -4.24
N ARG A 776 40.45 44.01 -2.91
CA ARG A 776 41.54 43.85 -1.93
C ARG A 776 41.68 42.41 -1.40
N GLY A 777 40.92 41.44 -1.94
CA GLY A 777 40.99 40.03 -1.57
C GLY A 777 39.90 39.56 -0.58
N TYR A 778 38.94 40.41 -0.21
CA TYR A 778 37.85 40.03 0.70
C TYR A 778 36.60 39.61 -0.10
N ASP A 779 36.53 38.33 -0.45
CA ASP A 779 35.46 37.71 -1.24
C ASP A 779 34.19 37.41 -0.41
N TYR A 780 33.62 38.43 0.26
CA TYR A 780 32.43 38.24 1.08
C TYR A 780 31.16 38.05 0.23
N GLU A 781 30.44 36.94 0.44
CA GLU A 781 29.19 36.62 -0.27
C GLU A 781 28.13 36.06 0.69
N GLY A 782 26.83 36.30 0.43
CA GLY A 782 25.72 35.64 1.16
C GLY A 782 25.56 35.99 2.65
N MET A 783 26.51 36.68 3.26
CA MET A 783 26.42 37.19 4.63
C MET A 783 25.83 38.60 4.61
N LYS A 784 24.62 38.78 5.15
CA LYS A 784 24.13 40.11 5.50
C LYS A 784 24.91 40.58 6.73
N PHE A 785 26.02 41.28 6.54
CA PHE A 785 26.52 42.14 7.61
C PHE A 785 25.54 43.30 7.74
N ILE A 786 24.78 43.31 8.82
CA ILE A 786 23.99 44.48 9.23
C ILE A 786 24.87 45.27 10.19
#